data_AF-A0A7Y3KZ95-F1
#
_entry.id   AF-A0A7Y3KZ95-F1
#
_cell.length_a   1.000
_cell.length_b   1.000
_cell.length_c   1.000
_cell.angle_alpha   90.00
_cell.angle_beta   90.00
_cell.angle_gamma   90.00
#
_symmetry.space_group_name_H-M   'P 1'
#
loop_
_entity.id
_entity.type
_entity.pdbx_description
1 polymer ?
#
loop_
_entity_poly.entity_id
_entity_poly.type
_entity_poly.pdbx_seq_one_letter_code
_entity_poly.pdbx_strand_id
1 'polypeptide(L)'
;MTRLLARRLRAVLASAVSLALIVLSPGLEASRVFAQELRATPVEGVAPAVPLAPALSVFAVTPSAATVAYLPSVAAALTPRLAAAADAAAGASAAYDAGRGIEDELTGARSVAASAAAPALNPGVDAAPLAAAVGKAGSGGFDGGRVPAAGPALEPGVDSAAAYKVRRMILATAAALTGGVYSLPTAGPALTDALIARAADRRAVLSDYDDTLAPYNQRLPEDMVEAVQAVRAAGKTFDVISDRGDEPRPNQLTVFDSLDTLPVATRAGMYVAANSGGRVYLYGEDGVPTKVYEAPAMSDAVKADVAAAAEATKRRLAEVGAEQHDGAIRGPAESWGPYGYALMLKPGSSEASVRGAAAILQQELDRRGVEVEVMPRFAKDPANPPYITFSMITKAKAAAYIAKARGAAAEDVLILGDSQFSPVAPKRLARLARLAARAGDRVAHAFGNRTDANMEKGVPGALTLSVGGAGDPRTKNLYVLSGKGPSVTLRVLRAVASKPAGAPRVMSRARSALDVAAVVALLATVGGAYVLLAHGFVALLQGWENTLQDLMSRTPDFVGVGMLGAFASAPATREFAPSLAESISRQSPVDGFSTFVYARALESARELAAKAGYRPDNLRFTDAVLYPRAWGEDWRFFFVSPRQDALKGPREFGVTVRRTMVSETQLDAIAEDDLGPVSLFSGVPAAAAPELLKLTPMEAVAKTGADARTLSVEARWRNGEGPAQLWYVARGEKGRELMSIHAGTGEVLVPRPYAALKRALAVAGLFALTFGIYALIYYGLLHAPAAVDPNALPNGGDWNWN
;
A
#
# COMPACT_ATOMS: atom_id res chain seq x y z
N MET A 1 39.91 -5.90 8.66
CA MET A 1 39.57 -5.77 7.22
C MET A 1 38.09 -5.90 6.89
N THR A 2 37.37 -6.94 7.33
CA THR A 2 35.94 -7.18 6.98
C THR A 2 34.97 -6.06 7.37
N ARG A 3 35.13 -5.41 8.53
CA ARG A 3 34.31 -4.23 8.91
C ARG A 3 34.60 -2.99 8.06
N LEU A 4 35.82 -2.85 7.55
CA LEU A 4 36.23 -1.76 6.67
C LEU A 4 35.67 -1.96 5.25
N LEU A 5 35.72 -3.21 4.76
CA LEU A 5 35.13 -3.60 3.48
C LEU A 5 33.61 -3.42 3.48
N ALA A 6 32.92 -3.82 4.56
CA ALA A 6 31.48 -3.66 4.71
C ALA A 6 31.04 -2.19 4.81
N ARG A 7 31.85 -1.32 5.43
CA ARG A 7 31.60 0.14 5.45
C ARG A 7 31.79 0.76 4.07
N ARG A 8 32.83 0.36 3.34
CA ARG A 8 33.10 0.83 1.97
C ARG A 8 32.04 0.36 0.97
N LEU A 9 31.60 -0.89 1.06
CA LEU A 9 30.53 -1.43 0.21
C LEU A 9 29.19 -0.72 0.48
N ARG A 10 28.87 -0.42 1.75
CA ARG A 10 27.68 0.35 2.10
C ARG A 10 27.73 1.80 1.62
N ALA A 11 28.91 2.44 1.66
CA ALA A 11 29.09 3.77 1.12
C ALA A 11 28.92 3.79 -0.41
N VAL A 12 29.49 2.81 -1.12
CA VAL A 12 29.34 2.67 -2.58
C VAL A 12 27.88 2.39 -2.96
N LEU A 13 27.18 1.49 -2.25
CA LEU A 13 25.76 1.25 -2.47
C LEU A 13 24.90 2.48 -2.12
N ALA A 14 25.21 3.20 -1.05
CA ALA A 14 24.49 4.41 -0.68
C ALA A 14 24.68 5.52 -1.73
N SER A 15 25.88 5.67 -2.30
CA SER A 15 26.15 6.59 -3.39
C SER A 15 25.45 6.18 -4.68
N ALA A 16 25.45 4.89 -5.04
CA ALA A 16 24.75 4.37 -6.22
C ALA A 16 23.22 4.53 -6.10
N VAL A 17 22.65 4.27 -4.92
CA VAL A 17 21.22 4.46 -4.64
C VAL A 17 20.86 5.95 -4.63
N SER A 18 21.71 6.81 -4.06
CA SER A 18 21.49 8.26 -4.05
C SER A 18 21.57 8.85 -5.47
N LEU A 19 22.50 8.38 -6.30
CA LEU A 19 22.62 8.79 -7.69
C LEU A 19 21.43 8.29 -8.53
N ALA A 20 20.98 7.05 -8.30
CA ALA A 20 19.76 6.52 -8.92
C ALA A 20 18.52 7.33 -8.51
N LEU A 21 18.43 7.78 -7.25
CA LEU A 21 17.33 8.62 -6.77
C LEU A 21 17.38 10.05 -7.32
N ILE A 22 18.57 10.61 -7.57
CA ILE A 22 18.75 11.91 -8.25
C ILE A 22 18.30 11.83 -9.71
N VAL A 23 18.62 10.73 -10.40
CA VAL A 23 18.18 10.48 -11.79
C VAL A 23 16.67 10.24 -11.86
N LEU A 24 16.08 9.65 -10.83
CA LEU A 24 14.64 9.37 -10.74
C LEU A 24 13.80 10.56 -10.22
N SER A 25 14.41 11.68 -9.83
CA SER A 25 13.69 12.87 -9.33
C SER A 25 14.48 14.17 -9.55
N PRO A 26 14.52 14.71 -10.78
CA PRO A 26 15.15 15.99 -11.04
C PRO A 26 14.28 17.12 -10.45
N GLY A 27 14.68 17.66 -9.29
CA GLY A 27 13.99 18.80 -8.66
C GLY A 27 14.06 18.90 -7.14
N LEU A 28 14.74 18.00 -6.43
CA LEU A 28 14.89 18.10 -4.97
C LEU A 28 16.16 18.88 -4.58
N GLU A 29 16.04 19.73 -3.55
CA GLU A 29 17.09 20.58 -2.95
C GLU A 29 18.35 19.83 -2.44
N ALA A 30 18.43 18.51 -2.61
CA ALA A 30 19.60 17.69 -2.27
C ALA A 30 20.88 18.17 -2.97
N SER A 31 20.77 18.72 -4.18
CA SER A 31 21.91 19.28 -4.92
C SER A 31 22.55 20.49 -4.22
N ARG A 32 21.77 21.26 -3.45
CA ARG A 32 22.23 22.48 -2.77
C ARG A 32 22.93 22.16 -1.45
N VAL A 33 22.41 21.19 -0.70
CA VAL A 33 23.01 20.70 0.56
C VAL A 33 24.33 19.97 0.29
N PHE A 34 24.39 19.17 -0.79
CA PHE A 34 25.63 18.51 -1.21
C PHE A 34 26.69 19.51 -1.73
N ALA A 35 26.26 20.59 -2.40
CA ALA A 35 27.16 21.67 -2.83
C ALA A 35 27.64 22.58 -1.68
N GLN A 36 26.91 22.63 -0.56
CA GLN A 36 27.33 23.34 0.66
C GLN A 36 28.34 22.52 1.50
N GLU A 37 28.20 21.20 1.57
CA GLU A 37 29.21 20.34 2.23
C GLU A 37 30.54 20.28 1.47
N LEU A 38 30.52 20.32 0.13
CA LEU A 38 31.74 20.34 -0.68
C LEU A 38 32.54 21.67 -0.59
N ARG A 39 31.95 22.74 -0.05
CA ARG A 39 32.61 24.05 0.11
C ARG A 39 33.25 24.27 1.48
N ALA A 40 33.19 23.30 2.39
CA ALA A 40 33.61 23.48 3.78
C ALA A 40 35.02 22.97 4.15
N THR A 41 35.87 22.60 3.19
CA THR A 41 37.28 22.24 3.46
C THR A 41 38.25 23.21 2.78
N PRO A 42 39.03 24.00 3.53
CA PRO A 42 40.11 24.79 2.96
C PRO A 42 41.33 23.88 2.71
N VAL A 43 41.84 23.87 1.48
CA VAL A 43 43.20 23.44 1.18
C VAL A 43 43.88 24.66 0.54
N GLU A 44 44.89 25.18 1.24
CA GLU A 44 45.76 26.24 0.75
C GLU A 44 46.60 25.76 -0.44
N GLY A 45 46.84 26.64 -1.41
CA GLY A 45 48.07 26.61 -2.20
C GLY A 45 47.94 26.56 -3.73
N VAL A 46 48.20 27.73 -4.32
CA VAL A 46 48.83 27.97 -5.65
C VAL A 46 47.96 27.82 -6.92
N ALA A 47 47.62 28.97 -7.50
CA ALA A 47 47.26 29.15 -8.91
C ALA A 47 48.52 29.42 -9.76
N PRO A 48 48.49 29.30 -11.11
CA PRO A 48 47.88 30.38 -11.90
C PRO A 48 47.11 29.97 -13.18
N ALA A 49 46.06 30.78 -13.43
CA ALA A 49 45.57 31.39 -14.67
C ALA A 49 45.56 30.64 -16.02
N VAL A 50 44.41 30.74 -16.73
CA VAL A 50 44.20 31.06 -18.18
C VAL A 50 42.66 31.02 -18.47
N PRO A 51 42.09 31.79 -19.44
CA PRO A 51 40.97 32.69 -19.20
C PRO A 51 39.56 32.29 -19.70
N LEU A 52 38.54 32.95 -19.13
CA LEU A 52 37.16 33.20 -19.64
C LEU A 52 37.19 33.87 -21.05
N ALA A 53 36.28 33.73 -22.02
CA ALA A 53 34.85 33.41 -22.17
C ALA A 53 34.59 33.14 -23.70
N PRO A 54 33.37 33.18 -24.33
CA PRO A 54 31.98 33.09 -23.85
C PRO A 54 31.10 32.09 -24.66
N ALA A 55 29.99 31.59 -24.11
CA ALA A 55 28.77 31.28 -24.86
C ALA A 55 27.59 30.96 -23.93
N LEU A 56 26.70 31.93 -23.75
CA LEU A 56 25.33 31.73 -23.31
C LEU A 56 24.50 31.27 -24.50
N SER A 57 23.81 30.13 -24.41
CA SER A 57 22.57 29.82 -25.14
C SER A 57 21.85 28.61 -24.53
N VAL A 58 20.74 28.91 -23.84
CA VAL A 58 19.44 28.21 -23.80
C VAL A 58 19.40 26.77 -24.34
N PHE A 59 19.04 25.80 -23.48
CA PHE A 59 17.97 24.82 -23.73
C PHE A 59 17.48 24.24 -22.40
N ALA A 60 16.28 24.64 -22.00
CA ALA A 60 15.48 23.92 -21.01
C ALA A 60 14.99 22.62 -21.66
N VAL A 61 15.42 21.47 -21.15
CA VAL A 61 14.88 20.16 -21.55
C VAL A 61 13.73 19.83 -20.62
N THR A 62 12.51 19.97 -21.13
CA THR A 62 11.30 19.36 -20.55
C THR A 62 11.41 17.83 -20.64
N PRO A 63 10.92 17.05 -19.65
CA PRO A 63 10.87 15.61 -19.77
C PRO A 63 9.90 15.22 -20.89
N SER A 64 10.29 14.26 -21.73
CA SER A 64 9.43 13.74 -22.78
C SER A 64 8.20 13.04 -22.19
N ALA A 65 7.06 13.19 -22.88
CA ALA A 65 5.76 12.64 -22.50
C ALA A 65 5.69 11.11 -22.39
N ALA A 66 6.79 10.38 -22.67
CA ALA A 66 6.82 8.92 -22.70
C ALA A 66 6.84 8.27 -21.30
N THR A 67 7.43 8.92 -20.28
CA THR A 67 7.57 8.31 -18.94
C THR A 67 6.33 8.48 -18.06
N VAL A 68 5.45 9.45 -18.37
CA VAL A 68 4.16 9.65 -17.67
C VAL A 68 3.05 8.72 -18.21
N ALA A 69 3.24 8.11 -19.38
CA ALA A 69 2.26 7.23 -20.02
C ALA A 69 2.23 5.78 -19.49
N TYR A 70 3.20 5.35 -18.65
CA TYR A 70 3.36 3.94 -18.25
C TYR A 70 2.65 3.56 -16.94
N LEU A 71 2.31 4.53 -16.08
CA LEU A 71 1.61 4.26 -14.81
C LEU A 71 0.12 3.89 -14.99
N PRO A 72 -0.64 4.48 -15.93
CA PRO A 72 -2.03 4.09 -16.16
C PRO A 72 -2.18 2.67 -16.72
N SER A 73 -1.22 2.17 -17.51
CA SER A 73 -1.29 0.83 -18.10
C SER A 73 -1.03 -0.27 -17.07
N VAL A 74 -0.07 -0.08 -16.16
CA VAL A 74 0.17 -0.99 -15.03
C VAL A 74 -1.02 -1.00 -14.06
N ALA A 75 -1.58 0.17 -13.77
CA ALA A 75 -2.78 0.27 -12.94
C ALA A 75 -3.99 -0.42 -13.61
N ALA A 76 -4.20 -0.23 -14.91
CA ALA A 76 -5.26 -0.88 -15.67
C ALA A 76 -5.09 -2.41 -15.74
N ALA A 77 -3.85 -2.90 -15.84
CA ALA A 77 -3.56 -4.33 -15.89
C ALA A 77 -3.72 -5.03 -14.52
N LEU A 78 -3.43 -4.33 -13.42
CA LEU A 78 -3.56 -4.87 -12.06
C LEU A 78 -4.99 -4.85 -11.52
N THR A 79 -5.82 -3.89 -11.96
CA THR A 79 -7.18 -3.68 -11.43
C THR A 79 -8.08 -4.93 -11.51
N PRO A 80 -8.22 -5.63 -12.65
CA PRO A 80 -9.07 -6.82 -12.72
C PRO A 80 -8.49 -8.01 -11.95
N ARG A 81 -7.16 -8.09 -11.79
CA ARG A 81 -6.51 -9.16 -11.02
C ARG A 81 -6.65 -8.96 -9.52
N LEU A 82 -6.59 -7.71 -9.07
CA LEU A 82 -6.89 -7.34 -7.68
C LEU A 82 -8.37 -7.55 -7.35
N ALA A 83 -9.27 -7.28 -8.31
CA ALA A 83 -10.70 -7.58 -8.16
C ALA A 83 -10.97 -9.09 -8.09
N ALA A 84 -10.34 -9.89 -8.95
CA ALA A 84 -10.48 -11.35 -8.94
C ALA A 84 -9.83 -12.02 -7.71
N ALA A 85 -8.74 -11.47 -7.20
CA ALA A 85 -8.13 -11.92 -5.93
C ALA A 85 -8.96 -11.52 -4.70
N ALA A 86 -9.86 -10.54 -4.84
CA ALA A 86 -10.72 -10.03 -3.79
C ALA A 86 -12.16 -10.60 -3.84
N ASP A 87 -12.51 -11.36 -4.87
CA ASP A 87 -13.82 -12.00 -5.00
C ASP A 87 -13.89 -13.28 -4.15
N ALA A 88 -14.69 -13.24 -3.08
CA ALA A 88 -14.89 -14.37 -2.17
C ALA A 88 -15.62 -15.57 -2.80
N ALA A 89 -16.29 -15.39 -3.95
CA ALA A 89 -16.93 -16.46 -4.69
C ALA A 89 -15.96 -17.18 -5.65
N ALA A 90 -14.76 -16.65 -5.86
CA ALA A 90 -13.75 -17.26 -6.70
C ALA A 90 -13.15 -18.48 -6.00
N GLY A 91 -13.26 -19.67 -6.62
CA GLY A 91 -12.61 -20.89 -6.11
C GLY A 91 -11.10 -20.71 -5.97
N ALA A 92 -10.45 -21.48 -5.08
CA ALA A 92 -9.04 -21.32 -4.72
C ALA A 92 -8.06 -21.22 -5.91
N SER A 93 -8.37 -21.88 -7.04
CA SER A 93 -7.59 -21.77 -8.28
C SER A 93 -7.65 -20.38 -8.90
N ALA A 94 -8.81 -19.71 -8.92
CA ALA A 94 -8.99 -18.40 -9.54
C ALA A 94 -8.34 -17.27 -8.71
N ALA A 95 -8.41 -17.34 -7.38
CA ALA A 95 -7.71 -16.42 -6.50
C ALA A 95 -6.18 -16.58 -6.60
N TYR A 96 -5.71 -17.83 -6.73
CA TYR A 96 -4.29 -18.14 -6.95
C TYR A 96 -3.79 -17.67 -8.32
N ASP A 97 -4.56 -17.88 -9.39
CA ASP A 97 -4.24 -17.40 -10.75
C ASP A 97 -4.31 -15.86 -10.85
N ALA A 98 -5.17 -15.21 -10.06
CA ALA A 98 -5.23 -13.76 -9.92
C ALA A 98 -4.01 -13.20 -9.17
N GLY A 99 -3.61 -13.84 -8.06
CA GLY A 99 -2.39 -13.51 -7.31
C GLY A 99 -1.14 -13.65 -8.17
N ARG A 100 -1.05 -14.75 -8.93
CA ARG A 100 0.06 -14.98 -9.87
C ARG A 100 0.08 -13.96 -11.02
N GLY A 101 -1.08 -13.59 -11.55
CA GLY A 101 -1.19 -12.55 -12.58
C GLY A 101 -0.82 -11.14 -12.10
N ILE A 102 -0.99 -10.84 -10.81
CA ILE A 102 -0.49 -9.59 -10.20
C ILE A 102 1.04 -9.60 -10.16
N GLU A 103 1.62 -10.73 -9.77
CA GLU A 103 3.06 -10.91 -9.69
C GLU A 103 3.73 -10.82 -11.07
N ASP A 104 3.16 -11.47 -12.08
CA ASP A 104 3.65 -11.42 -13.48
C ASP A 104 3.63 -9.99 -14.05
N GLU A 105 2.60 -9.20 -13.75
CA GLU A 105 2.46 -7.83 -14.25
C GLU A 105 3.37 -6.83 -13.51
N LEU A 106 3.64 -7.07 -12.23
CA LEU A 106 4.56 -6.24 -11.43
C LEU A 106 6.03 -6.56 -11.72
N THR A 107 6.34 -7.79 -12.12
CA THR A 107 7.72 -8.26 -12.31
C THR A 107 8.13 -8.39 -13.78
N GLY A 108 7.17 -8.35 -14.72
CA GLY A 108 7.42 -8.45 -16.15
C GLY A 108 7.79 -9.86 -16.64
N ALA A 109 7.72 -10.88 -15.77
CA ALA A 109 7.99 -12.27 -16.13
C ALA A 109 6.70 -12.94 -16.65
N ARG A 110 6.77 -13.64 -17.79
CA ARG A 110 5.71 -14.59 -18.22
C ARG A 110 6.25 -16.01 -18.18
N SER A 111 5.66 -16.86 -17.34
CA SER A 111 5.99 -18.29 -17.27
C SER A 111 4.91 -19.15 -17.93
N VAL A 112 5.35 -20.25 -18.54
CA VAL A 112 4.60 -21.23 -19.34
C VAL A 112 3.96 -22.31 -18.44
N ALA A 113 2.86 -22.90 -18.92
CA ALA A 113 1.86 -23.79 -18.31
C ALA A 113 2.28 -24.97 -17.42
N ALA A 114 1.34 -25.42 -16.57
CA ALA A 114 0.99 -26.84 -16.42
C ALA A 114 -0.44 -27.04 -15.86
N SER A 115 -1.29 -27.73 -16.63
CA SER A 115 -2.50 -28.42 -16.19
C SER A 115 -2.16 -29.91 -16.10
N ALA A 116 -2.63 -30.63 -15.07
CA ALA A 116 -3.14 -32.01 -15.19
C ALA A 116 -3.69 -32.57 -13.85
N ALA A 117 -4.98 -32.92 -13.91
CA ALA A 117 -5.68 -34.11 -13.36
C ALA A 117 -5.86 -34.35 -11.84
N ALA A 118 -7.14 -34.53 -11.47
CA ALA A 118 -7.71 -35.06 -10.23
C ALA A 118 -7.64 -36.62 -10.15
N PRO A 119 -8.11 -37.30 -9.07
CA PRO A 119 -9.55 -37.59 -8.94
C PRO A 119 -10.13 -37.62 -7.49
N ALA A 120 -11.45 -37.86 -7.44
CA ALA A 120 -12.43 -37.73 -6.36
C ALA A 120 -12.45 -38.81 -5.25
N LEU A 121 -13.26 -38.56 -4.20
CA LEU A 121 -14.10 -39.43 -3.31
C LEU A 121 -14.20 -38.74 -1.92
N ASN A 122 -15.29 -38.64 -1.16
CA ASN A 122 -16.71 -39.03 -1.23
C ASN A 122 -17.46 -38.19 -0.14
N PRO A 123 -18.82 -38.13 -0.14
CA PRO A 123 -19.63 -37.28 0.73
C PRO A 123 -20.09 -37.98 2.03
N GLY A 124 -20.37 -37.20 3.07
CA GLY A 124 -21.23 -37.62 4.18
C GLY A 124 -20.74 -37.17 5.56
N VAL A 125 -21.54 -36.33 6.24
CA VAL A 125 -22.13 -36.54 7.57
C VAL A 125 -22.85 -35.24 7.98
N ASP A 126 -24.11 -35.40 8.36
CA ASP A 126 -25.05 -34.40 8.85
C ASP A 126 -24.55 -33.60 10.06
N ALA A 127 -24.89 -32.30 10.12
CA ALA A 127 -25.04 -31.57 11.38
C ALA A 127 -25.94 -30.32 11.23
N ALA A 128 -27.20 -30.47 11.59
CA ALA A 128 -27.95 -29.44 12.34
C ALA A 128 -28.12 -29.98 13.79
N PRO A 129 -28.51 -29.20 14.83
CA PRO A 129 -28.75 -27.75 14.91
C PRO A 129 -28.04 -27.08 16.13
N LEU A 130 -27.80 -25.76 16.09
CA LEU A 130 -27.44 -24.98 17.31
C LEU A 130 -28.17 -23.63 17.35
N ALA A 131 -29.50 -23.65 17.28
CA ALA A 131 -30.36 -22.47 17.34
C ALA A 131 -31.21 -22.39 18.64
N ALA A 132 -30.83 -23.08 19.72
CA ALA A 132 -31.68 -23.21 20.91
C ALA A 132 -31.02 -22.87 22.26
N ALA A 133 -29.92 -22.10 22.29
CA ALA A 133 -29.21 -21.82 23.55
C ALA A 133 -28.87 -20.34 23.83
N VAL A 134 -29.64 -19.39 23.29
CA VAL A 134 -29.53 -17.98 23.69
C VAL A 134 -30.93 -17.41 23.95
N GLY A 135 -31.52 -17.84 25.06
CA GLY A 135 -32.84 -17.40 25.48
C GLY A 135 -33.05 -17.64 26.96
N LYS A 136 -32.36 -16.87 27.81
CA LYS A 136 -32.80 -16.41 29.16
C LYS A 136 -31.63 -15.98 30.04
N ALA A 137 -31.46 -14.67 30.17
CA ALA A 137 -30.95 -13.91 31.32
C ALA A 137 -30.81 -12.47 30.80
N GLY A 138 -31.40 -11.41 31.32
CA GLY A 138 -32.14 -11.13 32.53
C GLY A 138 -32.39 -9.62 32.46
N SER A 139 -33.65 -9.21 32.40
CA SER A 139 -34.05 -7.81 32.33
C SER A 139 -33.87 -7.16 33.72
N GLY A 140 -32.75 -6.46 33.92
CA GLY A 140 -32.52 -5.53 35.03
C GLY A 140 -32.39 -4.12 34.47
N GLY A 141 -33.19 -3.19 34.99
CA GLY A 141 -33.49 -1.90 34.38
C GLY A 141 -32.29 -1.01 34.05
N PHE A 142 -32.37 -0.39 32.87
CA PHE A 142 -31.64 0.82 32.53
C PHE A 142 -32.67 1.86 32.06
N ASP A 143 -32.77 2.94 32.84
CA ASP A 143 -33.63 4.08 32.59
C ASP A 143 -33.00 5.00 31.53
N GLY A 144 -33.79 5.42 30.54
CA GLY A 144 -33.67 6.73 29.86
C GLY A 144 -32.45 7.08 28.97
N GLY A 145 -31.50 6.19 28.68
CA GLY A 145 -30.34 6.52 27.84
C GLY A 145 -30.59 6.39 26.33
N ARG A 146 -30.51 7.50 25.58
CA ARG A 146 -30.44 7.52 24.10
C ARG A 146 -29.51 6.40 23.59
N VAL A 147 -30.06 5.46 22.81
CA VAL A 147 -29.27 4.50 22.02
C VAL A 147 -28.33 5.33 21.12
N PRO A 148 -26.99 5.22 21.26
CA PRO A 148 -26.10 5.93 20.36
C PRO A 148 -26.34 5.42 18.95
N ALA A 149 -26.49 6.34 18.00
CA ALA A 149 -26.61 6.00 16.59
C ALA A 149 -25.51 5.00 16.21
N ALA A 150 -25.89 3.92 15.52
CA ALA A 150 -24.97 2.91 15.05
C ALA A 150 -23.80 3.62 14.33
N GLY A 151 -22.58 3.43 14.83
CA GLY A 151 -21.39 3.93 14.17
C GLY A 151 -21.32 3.41 12.74
N PRO A 152 -20.63 4.10 11.82
CA PRO A 152 -20.45 3.61 10.46
C PRO A 152 -19.94 2.16 10.49
N ALA A 153 -20.49 1.31 9.62
CA ALA A 153 -20.07 -0.08 9.50
C ALA A 153 -18.54 -0.15 9.39
N LEU A 154 -17.91 -0.94 10.25
CA LEU A 154 -16.47 -1.20 10.19
C LEU A 154 -16.17 -1.73 8.79
N GLU A 155 -15.33 -1.04 8.02
CA GLU A 155 -14.88 -1.59 6.74
C GLU A 155 -14.19 -2.95 6.96
N PRO A 156 -14.28 -3.87 6.00
CA PRO A 156 -13.69 -5.20 6.14
C PRO A 156 -12.18 -5.06 6.36
N GLY A 157 -11.69 -5.60 7.49
CA GLY A 157 -10.25 -5.65 7.77
C GLY A 157 -9.49 -6.41 6.68
N VAL A 158 -8.17 -6.23 6.62
CA VAL A 158 -7.33 -6.84 5.60
C VAL A 158 -6.83 -8.21 6.06
N ASP A 159 -7.30 -9.29 5.42
CA ASP A 159 -6.95 -10.68 5.79
C ASP A 159 -5.60 -11.17 5.22
N SER A 160 -5.07 -10.52 4.19
CA SER A 160 -3.81 -10.92 3.57
C SER A 160 -2.63 -10.09 4.08
N ALA A 161 -1.58 -10.77 4.56
CA ALA A 161 -0.33 -10.12 4.97
C ALA A 161 0.34 -9.35 3.81
N ALA A 162 0.22 -9.85 2.58
CA ALA A 162 0.75 -9.17 1.39
C ALA A 162 -0.03 -7.89 1.08
N ALA A 163 -1.36 -7.97 1.08
CA ALA A 163 -2.23 -6.80 0.89
C ALA A 163 -1.99 -5.74 1.97
N TYR A 164 -1.83 -6.16 3.23
CA TYR A 164 -1.52 -5.26 4.35
C TYR A 164 -0.18 -4.53 4.13
N LYS A 165 0.86 -5.23 3.65
CA LYS A 165 2.17 -4.62 3.31
C LYS A 165 2.06 -3.62 2.17
N VAL A 166 1.31 -3.95 1.11
CA VAL A 166 1.08 -3.04 -0.02
C VAL A 166 0.37 -1.77 0.45
N ARG A 167 -0.70 -1.90 1.24
CA ARG A 167 -1.39 -0.73 1.84
C ARG A 167 -0.47 0.10 2.73
N ARG A 168 0.34 -0.53 3.59
CA ARG A 168 1.37 0.17 4.39
C ARG A 168 2.29 0.98 3.49
N MET A 169 2.85 0.37 2.44
CA MET A 169 3.77 1.04 1.54
C MET A 169 3.12 2.27 0.88
N ILE A 170 1.89 2.15 0.40
CA ILE A 170 1.13 3.28 -0.18
C ILE A 170 0.98 4.41 0.86
N LEU A 171 0.58 4.09 2.09
CA LEU A 171 0.38 5.07 3.15
C LEU A 171 1.68 5.72 3.62
N ALA A 172 2.76 4.95 3.73
CA ALA A 172 4.08 5.44 4.08
C ALA A 172 4.63 6.38 2.99
N THR A 173 4.47 6.01 1.72
CA THR A 173 4.84 6.86 0.57
C THR A 173 4.02 8.14 0.56
N ALA A 174 2.70 8.06 0.80
CA ALA A 174 1.86 9.25 0.91
C ALA A 174 2.29 10.19 2.05
N ALA A 175 2.65 9.61 3.21
CA ALA A 175 3.20 10.37 4.32
C ALA A 175 4.52 11.06 3.96
N ALA A 176 5.43 10.37 3.26
CA ALA A 176 6.68 10.94 2.80
C ALA A 176 6.49 12.09 1.78
N LEU A 177 5.55 11.94 0.84
CA LEU A 177 5.33 12.90 -0.24
C LEU A 177 4.49 14.11 0.16
N THR A 178 3.50 13.92 1.04
CA THR A 178 2.52 14.97 1.39
C THR A 178 2.72 15.53 2.79
N GLY A 179 3.48 14.85 3.64
CA GLY A 179 3.52 15.08 5.09
C GLY A 179 2.27 14.59 5.83
N GLY A 180 1.23 14.15 5.11
CA GLY A 180 -0.02 13.68 5.69
C GLY A 180 0.06 12.24 6.14
N VAL A 181 -0.18 11.97 7.42
CA VAL A 181 -0.03 10.62 8.01
C VAL A 181 -1.43 10.05 8.28
N TYR A 182 -1.72 8.91 7.64
CA TYR A 182 -2.98 8.17 7.74
C TYR A 182 -2.75 6.84 8.45
N SER A 183 -3.75 6.34 9.18
CA SER A 183 -3.62 5.08 9.91
C SER A 183 -3.53 3.89 8.96
N LEU A 184 -2.80 2.86 9.39
CA LEU A 184 -2.89 1.52 8.83
C LEU A 184 -4.33 0.97 8.96
N PRO A 185 -4.77 0.15 8.00
CA PRO A 185 -6.05 -0.55 8.09
C PRO A 185 -6.01 -1.58 9.24
N THR A 186 -7.18 -1.98 9.72
CA THR A 186 -7.26 -3.08 10.70
C THR A 186 -6.95 -4.42 10.02
N ALA A 187 -6.26 -5.31 10.74
CA ALA A 187 -6.07 -6.68 10.30
C ALA A 187 -7.41 -7.42 10.38
N GLY A 188 -7.78 -8.08 9.29
CA GLY A 188 -8.95 -8.97 9.25
C GLY A 188 -8.76 -10.19 10.15
N PRO A 189 -9.80 -11.02 10.35
CA PRO A 189 -9.74 -12.21 11.21
C PRO A 189 -8.57 -13.15 10.90
N ALA A 190 -8.36 -13.51 9.63
CA ALA A 190 -7.32 -14.48 9.25
C ALA A 190 -5.90 -13.93 9.50
N LEU A 191 -5.68 -12.64 9.18
CA LEU A 191 -4.39 -12.00 9.47
C LEU A 191 -4.18 -11.84 10.98
N THR A 192 -5.23 -11.51 11.72
CA THR A 192 -5.19 -11.38 13.18
C THR A 192 -4.77 -12.69 13.83
N ASP A 193 -5.37 -13.81 13.45
CA ASP A 193 -5.03 -15.13 13.98
C ASP A 193 -3.58 -15.51 13.63
N ALA A 194 -3.13 -15.23 12.40
CA ALA A 194 -1.74 -15.45 12.00
C ALA A 194 -0.75 -14.58 12.80
N LEU A 195 -1.10 -13.33 13.09
CA LEU A 195 -0.27 -12.43 13.90
C LEU A 195 -0.21 -12.87 15.37
N ILE A 196 -1.34 -13.32 15.94
CA ILE A 196 -1.41 -13.88 17.29
C ILE A 196 -0.58 -15.18 17.38
N ALA A 197 -0.67 -16.06 16.39
CA ALA A 197 0.18 -17.24 16.30
C ALA A 197 1.67 -16.89 16.20
N ARG A 198 2.03 -15.82 15.49
CA ARG A 198 3.41 -15.29 15.43
C ARG A 198 3.84 -14.59 16.71
N ALA A 199 2.91 -14.04 17.50
CA ALA A 199 3.18 -13.49 18.82
C ALA A 199 3.50 -14.63 19.80
N ALA A 200 2.87 -15.79 19.65
CA ALA A 200 3.15 -17.00 20.42
C ALA A 200 4.62 -17.47 20.32
N ASP A 201 5.33 -17.13 19.25
CA ASP A 201 6.75 -17.51 19.09
C ASP A 201 7.73 -16.54 19.75
N ARG A 202 7.26 -15.41 20.31
CA ARG A 202 8.13 -14.38 20.92
C ARG A 202 8.51 -14.79 22.34
N ARG A 203 9.73 -14.41 22.74
CA ARG A 203 10.34 -14.75 24.04
C ARG A 203 10.26 -13.62 25.05
N ALA A 204 10.13 -12.38 24.57
CA ALA A 204 10.00 -11.20 25.41
C ALA A 204 8.79 -10.36 24.97
N VAL A 205 8.01 -9.89 25.93
CA VAL A 205 6.89 -8.96 25.72
C VAL A 205 7.23 -7.63 26.38
N LEU A 206 7.21 -6.56 25.60
CA LEU A 206 7.25 -5.17 26.08
C LEU A 206 5.85 -4.60 25.89
N SER A 207 5.16 -4.29 26.98
CA SER A 207 3.80 -3.76 26.92
C SER A 207 3.73 -2.35 27.46
N ASP A 208 2.99 -1.50 26.77
CA ASP A 208 2.36 -0.36 27.45
C ASP A 208 1.34 -0.84 28.50
N TYR A 209 0.96 0.03 29.43
CA TYR A 209 -0.02 -0.26 30.49
C TYR A 209 -1.41 0.30 30.19
N ASP A 210 -1.54 1.62 30.03
CA ASP A 210 -2.82 2.32 30.05
C ASP A 210 -3.60 2.12 28.75
N ASP A 211 -4.85 1.70 28.86
CA ASP A 211 -5.70 1.30 27.73
C ASP A 211 -5.10 0.13 26.88
N THR A 212 -3.93 -0.40 27.25
CA THR A 212 -3.29 -1.60 26.67
C THR A 212 -3.52 -2.85 27.53
N LEU A 213 -3.12 -2.83 28.80
CA LEU A 213 -3.27 -3.94 29.76
C LEU A 213 -4.50 -3.75 30.66
N ALA A 214 -4.77 -2.52 31.06
CA ALA A 214 -5.93 -2.16 31.87
C ALA A 214 -6.41 -0.77 31.46
N PRO A 215 -7.68 -0.42 31.72
CA PRO A 215 -8.15 0.95 31.49
C PRO A 215 -7.32 1.99 32.25
N TYR A 216 -7.27 3.21 31.73
CA TYR A 216 -6.57 4.32 32.37
C TYR A 216 -6.86 4.44 33.88
N ASN A 217 -5.81 4.64 34.66
CA ASN A 217 -5.81 4.78 36.11
C ASN A 217 -6.46 3.62 36.90
N GLN A 218 -6.47 2.41 36.34
CA GLN A 218 -6.89 1.19 37.05
C GLN A 218 -5.71 0.27 37.33
N ARG A 219 -5.94 -0.70 38.23
CA ARG A 219 -5.05 -1.84 38.49
C ARG A 219 -5.31 -2.95 37.46
N LEU A 220 -4.41 -3.93 37.37
CA LEU A 220 -4.62 -5.06 36.47
C LEU A 220 -5.83 -5.89 36.92
N PRO A 221 -6.78 -6.18 36.02
CA PRO A 221 -7.88 -7.10 36.31
C PRO A 221 -7.35 -8.54 36.46
N GLU A 222 -8.11 -9.38 37.15
CA GLU A 222 -7.73 -10.75 37.52
C GLU A 222 -7.37 -11.61 36.30
N ASP A 223 -8.15 -11.55 35.23
CA ASP A 223 -7.89 -12.28 33.99
C ASP A 223 -6.59 -11.88 33.30
N MET A 224 -6.20 -10.60 33.38
CA MET A 224 -4.93 -10.10 32.88
C MET A 224 -3.76 -10.53 33.79
N VAL A 225 -3.97 -10.54 35.12
CA VAL A 225 -3.00 -11.11 36.08
C VAL A 225 -2.69 -12.57 35.72
N GLU A 226 -3.73 -13.39 35.55
CA GLU A 226 -3.58 -14.80 35.13
C GLU A 226 -2.83 -14.94 33.80
N ALA A 227 -3.14 -14.10 32.82
CA ALA A 227 -2.47 -14.14 31.52
C ALA A 227 -0.97 -13.78 31.62
N VAL A 228 -0.61 -12.76 32.41
CA VAL A 228 0.79 -12.39 32.66
C VAL A 228 1.52 -13.52 33.41
N GLN A 229 0.88 -14.14 34.39
CA GLN A 229 1.41 -15.30 35.09
C GLN A 229 1.67 -16.48 34.14
N ALA A 230 0.73 -16.76 33.25
CA ALA A 230 0.88 -17.83 32.27
C ALA A 230 2.03 -17.58 31.28
N VAL A 231 2.23 -16.32 30.84
CA VAL A 231 3.40 -15.95 30.01
C VAL A 231 4.70 -16.21 30.76
N ARG A 232 4.77 -15.83 32.04
CA ARG A 232 5.95 -16.05 32.89
C ARG A 232 6.20 -17.55 33.14
N ALA A 233 5.15 -18.32 33.40
CA ALA A 233 5.22 -19.77 33.60
C ALA A 233 5.70 -20.51 32.33
N ALA A 234 5.41 -19.97 31.15
CA ALA A 234 5.96 -20.44 29.88
C ALA A 234 7.45 -20.12 29.68
N GLY A 235 8.13 -19.52 30.67
CA GLY A 235 9.55 -19.17 30.62
C GLY A 235 9.87 -17.91 29.82
N LYS A 236 8.87 -17.09 29.52
CA LYS A 236 9.01 -15.84 28.74
C LYS A 236 9.10 -14.63 29.65
N THR A 237 9.72 -13.56 29.16
CA THR A 237 9.77 -12.30 29.89
C THR A 237 8.57 -11.43 29.54
N PHE A 238 8.06 -10.74 30.55
CA PHE A 238 7.00 -9.75 30.41
C PHE A 238 7.46 -8.52 31.16
N ASP A 239 7.52 -7.39 30.47
CA ASP A 239 8.06 -6.11 30.96
C ASP A 239 7.10 -4.98 30.58
N VAL A 240 7.00 -3.96 31.44
CA VAL A 240 6.02 -2.87 31.30
C VAL A 240 6.72 -1.54 31.08
N ILE A 241 6.22 -0.74 30.14
CA ILE A 241 6.71 0.63 29.87
C ILE A 241 5.52 1.59 29.86
N SER A 242 5.37 2.37 30.93
CA SER A 242 4.21 3.23 31.16
C SER A 242 4.59 4.71 31.21
N ASP A 243 3.62 5.56 30.87
CA ASP A 243 3.69 7.01 31.09
C ASP A 243 3.39 7.39 32.56
N ARG A 244 2.84 6.47 33.37
CA ARG A 244 2.59 6.69 34.80
C ARG A 244 3.89 6.98 35.56
N GLY A 245 3.74 7.78 36.62
CA GLY A 245 4.82 8.06 37.56
C GLY A 245 5.14 6.86 38.45
N ASP A 246 6.31 6.91 39.05
CA ASP A 246 6.82 6.02 40.09
C ASP A 246 6.55 6.56 41.52
N GLU A 247 6.14 7.82 41.63
CA GLU A 247 5.84 8.49 42.89
C GLU A 247 4.33 8.76 43.03
N PRO A 248 3.74 8.58 44.22
CA PRO A 248 2.31 8.82 44.44
C PRO A 248 1.87 10.23 44.06
N ARG A 249 0.74 10.35 43.37
CA ARG A 249 0.12 11.63 43.04
C ARG A 249 -1.37 11.60 43.40
N PRO A 250 -1.97 12.74 43.79
CA PRO A 250 -3.40 12.79 44.06
C PRO A 250 -4.21 12.27 42.86
N ASN A 251 -5.12 11.33 43.12
CA ASN A 251 -6.02 10.73 42.12
C ASN A 251 -5.33 9.97 40.97
N GLN A 252 -4.04 9.60 41.11
CA GLN A 252 -3.32 8.81 40.11
C GLN A 252 -2.56 7.66 40.77
N LEU A 253 -2.78 6.45 40.26
CA LEU A 253 -1.99 5.28 40.63
C LEU A 253 -0.58 5.40 40.04
N THR A 254 0.42 5.05 40.84
CA THR A 254 1.78 4.85 40.30
C THR A 254 1.81 3.60 39.43
N VAL A 255 2.85 3.45 38.60
CA VAL A 255 3.05 2.19 37.85
C VAL A 255 3.19 0.98 38.78
N PHE A 256 3.70 1.17 40.01
CA PHE A 256 3.83 0.09 40.98
C PHE A 256 2.49 -0.30 41.62
N ASP A 257 1.66 0.68 41.99
CA ASP A 257 0.28 0.43 42.49
C ASP A 257 -0.55 -0.28 41.41
N SER A 258 -0.28 0.01 40.15
CA SER A 258 -0.97 -0.57 39.00
C SER A 258 -0.66 -2.07 38.81
N LEU A 259 0.50 -2.49 39.29
CA LEU A 259 1.03 -3.85 39.17
C LEU A 259 1.01 -4.60 40.51
N ASP A 260 0.45 -4.00 41.57
CA ASP A 260 0.47 -4.59 42.91
C ASP A 260 -0.39 -5.87 43.04
N THR A 261 -1.36 -6.04 42.13
CA THR A 261 -2.18 -7.24 42.01
C THR A 261 -1.42 -8.45 41.45
N LEU A 262 -0.26 -8.25 40.82
CA LEU A 262 0.61 -9.35 40.41
C LEU A 262 1.34 -9.94 41.62
N PRO A 263 1.31 -11.28 41.82
CA PRO A 263 2.06 -11.90 42.88
C PRO A 263 3.56 -11.62 42.80
N VAL A 264 4.22 -11.56 43.95
CA VAL A 264 5.65 -11.26 44.07
C VAL A 264 6.50 -12.14 43.16
N ALA A 265 6.26 -13.46 43.17
CA ALA A 265 6.97 -14.41 42.32
C ALA A 265 6.81 -14.13 40.81
N THR A 266 5.68 -13.53 40.40
CA THR A 266 5.43 -13.15 39.00
C THR A 266 6.17 -11.87 38.64
N ARG A 267 6.21 -10.89 39.56
CA ARG A 267 6.95 -9.63 39.36
C ARG A 267 8.46 -9.82 39.47
N ALA A 268 8.94 -10.81 40.20
CA ALA A 268 10.37 -11.06 40.37
C ALA A 268 11.13 -11.07 39.02
N GLY A 269 12.16 -10.24 38.90
CA GLY A 269 12.95 -10.07 37.69
C GLY A 269 12.23 -9.40 36.52
N MET A 270 11.05 -8.79 36.70
CA MET A 270 10.35 -7.96 35.70
C MET A 270 10.95 -6.55 35.66
N TYR A 271 11.16 -6.01 34.46
CA TYR A 271 11.48 -4.60 34.26
C TYR A 271 10.20 -3.78 34.15
N VAL A 272 10.19 -2.63 34.83
CA VAL A 272 9.12 -1.64 34.75
C VAL A 272 9.71 -0.28 34.50
N ALA A 273 9.27 0.37 33.44
CA ALA A 273 9.68 1.72 33.11
C ALA A 273 8.55 2.70 33.43
N ALA A 274 8.87 3.73 34.20
CA ALA A 274 7.98 4.82 34.61
C ALA A 274 8.33 6.12 33.86
N ASN A 275 7.42 7.09 33.91
CA ASN A 275 7.58 8.42 33.29
C ASN A 275 8.02 8.33 31.81
N SER A 276 7.28 7.57 31.01
CA SER A 276 7.53 7.35 29.58
C SER A 276 8.89 6.71 29.27
N GLY A 277 9.48 6.02 30.24
CA GLY A 277 10.82 5.42 30.12
C GLY A 277 11.96 6.27 30.70
N GLY A 278 11.65 7.37 31.40
CA GLY A 278 12.64 8.18 32.09
C GLY A 278 13.33 7.47 33.24
N ARG A 279 12.64 6.54 33.91
CA ARG A 279 13.20 5.68 34.96
C ARG A 279 12.84 4.24 34.69
N VAL A 280 13.80 3.32 34.82
CA VAL A 280 13.57 1.87 34.69
C VAL A 280 13.95 1.19 36.00
N TYR A 281 13.06 0.33 36.45
CA TYR A 281 13.15 -0.45 37.67
C TYR A 281 13.22 -1.94 37.32
N LEU A 282 13.91 -2.71 38.15
CA LEU A 282 13.91 -4.16 38.14
C LEU A 282 13.34 -4.64 39.48
N TYR A 283 12.30 -5.46 39.44
CA TYR A 283 11.76 -6.11 40.62
C TYR A 283 12.73 -7.19 41.13
N GLY A 284 13.08 -7.12 42.41
CA GLY A 284 13.81 -8.17 43.12
C GLY A 284 12.97 -9.42 43.37
N GLU A 285 13.57 -10.46 43.94
CA GLU A 285 12.88 -11.70 44.34
C GLU A 285 11.83 -11.47 45.44
N ASP A 286 12.04 -10.43 46.26
CA ASP A 286 11.13 -9.94 47.29
C ASP A 286 9.96 -9.10 46.74
N GLY A 287 9.97 -8.82 45.43
CA GLY A 287 8.95 -7.98 44.79
C GLY A 287 9.15 -6.49 45.03
N VAL A 288 10.32 -6.06 45.50
CA VAL A 288 10.68 -4.64 45.66
C VAL A 288 11.31 -4.12 44.36
N PRO A 289 10.80 -3.02 43.77
CA PRO A 289 11.38 -2.45 42.57
C PRO A 289 12.65 -1.66 42.89
N THR A 290 13.77 -2.01 42.28
CA THR A 290 15.04 -1.28 42.40
C THR A 290 15.32 -0.51 41.11
N LYS A 291 15.62 0.79 41.21
CA LYS A 291 15.94 1.62 40.05
C LYS A 291 17.28 1.18 39.45
N VAL A 292 17.26 0.79 38.18
CA VAL A 292 18.44 0.29 37.44
C VAL A 292 18.90 1.22 36.32
N TYR A 293 18.04 2.18 35.95
CA TYR A 293 18.37 3.22 34.98
C TYR A 293 17.52 4.46 35.24
N GLU A 294 18.12 5.63 35.05
CA GLU A 294 17.46 6.93 35.06
C GLU A 294 18.04 7.77 33.93
N ALA A 295 17.17 8.32 33.09
CA ALA A 295 17.55 9.29 32.10
C ALA A 295 17.90 10.62 32.77
N PRO A 296 18.81 11.43 32.19
CA PRO A 296 19.07 12.77 32.69
C PRO A 296 17.79 13.60 32.72
N ALA A 297 17.51 14.24 33.86
CA ALA A 297 16.43 15.22 33.96
C ALA A 297 16.75 16.46 33.12
N MET A 298 15.73 17.29 32.86
CA MET A 298 15.93 18.62 32.28
C MET A 298 16.91 19.41 33.15
N SER A 299 17.95 19.96 32.53
CA SER A 299 18.86 20.89 33.22
C SER A 299 18.11 22.16 33.59
N ASP A 300 18.60 22.91 34.58
CA ASP A 300 17.94 24.15 35.00
C ASP A 300 17.93 25.21 33.89
N ALA A 301 18.95 25.21 33.01
CA ALA A 301 18.95 26.01 31.79
C ALA A 301 17.77 25.65 30.87
N VAL A 302 17.58 24.36 30.57
CA VAL A 302 16.45 23.90 29.74
C VAL A 302 15.11 24.21 30.42
N LYS A 303 14.99 24.05 31.74
CA LYS A 303 13.77 24.42 32.47
C LYS A 303 13.48 25.92 32.34
N ALA A 304 14.49 26.77 32.43
CA ALA A 304 14.33 28.22 32.25
C ALA A 304 13.86 28.56 30.83
N ASP A 305 14.42 27.91 29.80
CA ASP A 305 13.99 28.08 28.41
C ASP A 305 12.55 27.59 28.19
N VAL A 306 12.18 26.45 28.76
CA VAL A 306 10.81 25.93 28.70
C VAL A 306 9.84 26.86 29.41
N ALA A 307 10.19 27.40 30.59
CA ALA A 307 9.36 28.37 31.30
C ALA A 307 9.18 29.66 30.47
N ALA A 308 10.26 30.17 29.87
CA ALA A 308 10.19 31.32 28.97
C ALA A 308 9.34 31.05 27.71
N ALA A 309 9.40 29.83 27.16
CA ALA A 309 8.56 29.41 26.04
C ALA A 309 7.08 29.30 26.44
N ALA A 310 6.80 28.76 27.63
CA ALA A 310 5.46 28.66 28.18
C ALA A 310 4.83 30.05 28.40
N GLU A 311 5.58 30.98 29.01
CA GLU A 311 5.12 32.37 29.18
C GLU A 311 4.84 33.07 27.86
N ALA A 312 5.72 32.90 26.87
CA ALA A 312 5.50 33.43 25.52
C ALA A 312 4.27 32.81 24.87
N THR A 313 4.04 31.51 25.06
CA THR A 313 2.86 30.79 24.56
C THR A 313 1.58 31.33 25.20
N LYS A 314 1.56 31.50 26.53
CA LYS A 314 0.40 32.00 27.27
C LYS A 314 -0.09 33.36 26.77
N ARG A 315 0.84 34.27 26.44
CA ARG A 315 0.51 35.59 25.86
C ARG A 315 -0.12 35.52 24.47
N ARG A 316 0.07 34.41 23.76
CA ARG A 316 -0.37 34.19 22.38
C ARG A 316 -1.56 33.24 22.26
N LEU A 317 -2.06 32.67 23.36
CA LEU A 317 -3.20 31.74 23.32
C LEU A 317 -4.46 32.36 22.69
N ALA A 318 -4.67 33.66 22.87
CA ALA A 318 -5.78 34.40 22.25
C ALA A 318 -5.72 34.39 20.71
N GLU A 319 -4.53 34.29 20.10
CA GLU A 319 -4.35 34.20 18.63
C GLU A 319 -5.05 32.97 18.03
N VAL A 320 -5.25 31.93 18.83
CA VAL A 320 -5.83 30.64 18.41
C VAL A 320 -7.15 30.34 19.11
N GLY A 321 -7.74 31.33 19.79
CA GLY A 321 -8.98 31.16 20.56
C GLY A 321 -8.84 30.17 21.72
N ALA A 322 -7.65 30.06 22.31
CA ALA A 322 -7.39 29.26 23.51
C ALA A 322 -7.25 30.16 24.75
N GLU A 323 -7.51 29.58 25.91
CA GLU A 323 -7.25 30.19 27.22
C GLU A 323 -6.58 29.15 28.12
N GLN A 324 -5.75 29.58 29.06
CA GLN A 324 -5.17 28.68 30.06
C GLN A 324 -6.23 28.26 31.08
N HIS A 325 -6.14 27.03 31.59
CA HIS A 325 -6.91 26.60 32.75
C HIS A 325 -6.45 27.34 34.02
N ASP A 326 -7.38 27.77 34.87
CA ASP A 326 -7.11 28.53 36.10
C ASP A 326 -6.59 27.68 37.27
N GLY A 327 -6.66 26.35 37.17
CA GLY A 327 -6.17 25.41 38.17
C GLY A 327 -7.08 25.16 39.37
N ALA A 328 -8.29 25.73 39.39
CA ALA A 328 -9.11 25.80 40.61
C ALA A 328 -9.94 24.54 40.89
N ILE A 329 -10.31 23.74 39.87
CA ILE A 329 -11.34 22.70 40.03
C ILE A 329 -10.91 21.32 39.51
N ARG A 330 -9.95 21.20 38.58
CA ARG A 330 -9.64 19.92 37.89
C ARG A 330 -8.17 19.70 37.54
N GLY A 331 -7.28 20.02 38.48
CA GLY A 331 -5.83 19.85 38.32
C GLY A 331 -5.11 21.18 38.14
N PRO A 332 -3.76 21.17 38.10
CA PRO A 332 -2.99 22.40 38.05
C PRO A 332 -3.08 23.06 36.66
N ALA A 333 -2.86 24.38 36.61
CA ALA A 333 -2.77 25.14 35.35
C ALA A 333 -1.57 24.70 34.48
N GLU A 334 -0.53 24.19 35.13
CA GLU A 334 0.71 23.68 34.52
C GLU A 334 1.20 22.46 35.30
N SER A 335 1.80 21.50 34.61
CA SER A 335 2.45 20.36 35.25
C SER A 335 3.89 20.23 34.80
N TRP A 336 4.78 20.14 35.78
CA TRP A 336 6.21 19.96 35.59
C TRP A 336 6.62 18.55 35.97
N GLY A 337 7.28 17.86 35.05
CA GLY A 337 7.96 16.60 35.32
C GLY A 337 9.48 16.76 35.21
N PRO A 338 10.25 15.77 35.65
CA PRO A 338 11.71 15.76 35.47
C PRO A 338 12.13 15.76 33.98
N TYR A 339 11.25 15.32 33.08
CA TYR A 339 11.54 15.12 31.65
C TYR A 339 10.64 15.89 30.69
N GLY A 340 9.68 16.65 31.20
CA GLY A 340 8.66 17.24 30.35
C GLY A 340 7.82 18.29 31.06
N TYR A 341 6.94 18.88 30.28
CA TYR A 341 6.08 19.98 30.68
C TYR A 341 4.69 19.80 30.06
N ALA A 342 3.66 20.23 30.77
CA ALA A 342 2.30 20.32 30.26
C ALA A 342 1.66 21.66 30.65
N LEU A 343 1.00 22.28 29.68
CA LEU A 343 0.17 23.47 29.86
C LEU A 343 -1.30 23.10 29.65
N MET A 344 -2.11 23.30 30.69
CA MET A 344 -3.53 22.96 30.67
C MET A 344 -4.32 24.12 30.08
N LEU A 345 -5.21 23.79 29.16
CA LEU A 345 -6.10 24.74 28.49
C LEU A 345 -7.50 24.64 29.09
N LYS A 346 -8.27 25.72 28.98
CA LYS A 346 -9.62 25.82 29.52
C LYS A 346 -10.51 24.68 29.01
N PRO A 347 -11.30 24.01 29.88
CA PRO A 347 -12.31 23.05 29.44
C PRO A 347 -13.20 23.61 28.33
N GLY A 348 -13.57 22.76 27.37
CA GLY A 348 -14.29 23.18 26.16
C GLY A 348 -13.44 23.85 25.07
N SER A 349 -12.13 24.02 25.25
CA SER A 349 -11.24 24.50 24.17
C SER A 349 -11.39 23.64 22.92
N SER A 350 -11.58 24.28 21.77
CA SER A 350 -11.73 23.59 20.49
C SER A 350 -10.44 22.87 20.09
N GLU A 351 -10.54 21.80 19.30
CA GLU A 351 -9.36 21.08 18.83
C GLU A 351 -8.41 21.96 18.02
N ALA A 352 -8.96 22.87 17.20
CA ALA A 352 -8.18 23.82 16.44
C ALA A 352 -7.36 24.72 17.38
N SER A 353 -7.97 25.17 18.48
CA SER A 353 -7.32 25.96 19.52
C SER A 353 -6.22 25.18 20.24
N VAL A 354 -6.46 23.92 20.62
CA VAL A 354 -5.46 23.05 21.26
C VAL A 354 -4.26 22.80 20.34
N ARG A 355 -4.50 22.51 19.05
CA ARG A 355 -3.44 22.34 18.05
C ARG A 355 -2.68 23.63 17.79
N GLY A 356 -3.39 24.75 17.71
CA GLY A 356 -2.79 26.08 17.57
C GLY A 356 -1.86 26.40 18.74
N ALA A 357 -2.30 26.14 19.97
CA ALA A 357 -1.49 26.33 21.18
C ALA A 357 -0.25 25.42 21.17
N ALA A 358 -0.40 24.15 20.76
CA ALA A 358 0.73 23.23 20.61
C ALA A 358 1.76 23.72 19.58
N ALA A 359 1.29 24.25 18.44
CA ALA A 359 2.15 24.81 17.40
C ALA A 359 2.89 26.08 17.87
N ILE A 360 2.23 26.94 18.65
CA ILE A 360 2.88 28.10 19.28
C ILE A 360 3.97 27.63 20.25
N LEU A 361 3.67 26.70 21.15
CA LEU A 361 4.66 26.19 22.10
C LEU A 361 5.84 25.52 21.39
N GLN A 362 5.59 24.73 20.35
CA GLN A 362 6.63 24.14 19.51
C GLN A 362 7.54 25.23 18.92
N GLN A 363 6.96 26.27 18.32
CA GLN A 363 7.71 27.38 17.74
C GLN A 363 8.57 28.10 18.79
N GLU A 364 8.05 28.31 20.00
CA GLU A 364 8.79 28.99 21.07
C GLU A 364 9.93 28.12 21.61
N LEU A 365 9.75 26.80 21.69
CA LEU A 365 10.80 25.85 22.08
C LEU A 365 11.89 25.75 21.00
N ASP A 366 11.51 25.66 19.72
CA ASP A 366 12.44 25.61 18.59
C ASP A 366 13.34 26.87 18.55
N ARG A 367 12.77 28.06 18.80
CA ARG A 367 13.52 29.33 18.87
C ARG A 367 14.58 29.35 19.97
N ARG A 368 14.41 28.54 21.00
CA ARG A 368 15.32 28.43 22.15
C ARG A 368 16.25 27.22 22.03
N GLY A 369 16.20 26.48 20.92
CA GLY A 369 17.02 25.29 20.70
C GLY A 369 16.60 24.08 21.53
N VAL A 370 15.37 24.05 22.05
CA VAL A 370 14.84 22.90 22.81
C VAL A 370 14.18 21.93 21.84
N GLU A 371 14.93 20.90 21.42
CA GLU A 371 14.47 19.90 20.45
C GLU A 371 13.51 18.86 21.07
N VAL A 372 12.21 19.15 21.03
CA VAL A 372 11.15 18.25 21.52
C VAL A 372 9.95 18.26 20.58
N GLU A 373 9.07 17.26 20.69
CA GLU A 373 7.79 17.23 19.96
C GLU A 373 6.65 17.62 20.92
N VAL A 374 6.00 18.75 20.66
CA VAL A 374 4.82 19.19 21.41
C VAL A 374 3.57 18.49 20.88
N MET A 375 2.93 17.75 21.79
CA MET A 375 1.74 16.95 21.53
C MET A 375 0.50 17.67 22.06
N PRO A 376 -0.52 17.91 21.22
CA PRO A 376 -1.84 18.29 21.70
C PRO A 376 -2.55 17.05 22.31
N ARG A 377 -3.13 17.22 23.49
CA ARG A 377 -3.90 16.20 24.20
C ARG A 377 -5.33 16.70 24.39
N PHE A 378 -6.23 16.13 23.61
CA PHE A 378 -7.66 16.46 23.65
C PHE A 378 -8.31 15.72 24.82
N ALA A 379 -9.21 16.39 25.52
CA ALA A 379 -9.97 15.76 26.58
C ALA A 379 -11.02 14.81 25.99
N LYS A 380 -11.10 13.56 26.48
CA LYS A 380 -12.17 12.61 26.11
C LYS A 380 -13.54 13.12 26.55
N ASP A 381 -13.59 13.83 27.68
CA ASP A 381 -14.76 14.53 28.21
C ASP A 381 -14.52 16.05 28.10
N PRO A 382 -15.37 16.80 27.38
CA PRO A 382 -15.25 18.26 27.23
C PRO A 382 -15.19 19.05 28.53
N ALA A 383 -15.68 18.49 29.64
CA ALA A 383 -15.64 19.13 30.96
C ALA A 383 -14.24 19.08 31.60
N ASN A 384 -13.33 18.26 31.10
CA ASN A 384 -11.94 18.21 31.55
C ASN A 384 -11.06 19.12 30.69
N PRO A 385 -10.00 19.72 31.28
CA PRO A 385 -9.10 20.57 30.52
C PRO A 385 -8.32 19.73 29.50
N PRO A 386 -8.36 20.06 28.18
CA PRO A 386 -7.33 19.58 27.27
C PRO A 386 -6.00 20.23 27.63
N TYR A 387 -4.89 19.67 27.15
CA TYR A 387 -3.56 20.21 27.46
C TYR A 387 -2.60 20.03 26.29
N ILE A 388 -1.55 20.82 26.27
CA ILE A 388 -0.41 20.63 25.36
C ILE A 388 0.78 20.17 26.19
N THR A 389 1.55 19.22 25.69
CA THR A 389 2.64 18.62 26.47
C THR A 389 3.78 18.18 25.57
N PHE A 390 4.98 18.12 26.11
CA PHE A 390 6.08 17.38 25.50
C PHE A 390 6.82 16.57 26.57
N SER A 391 7.57 15.59 26.11
CA SER A 391 8.56 14.88 26.91
C SER A 391 9.86 14.77 26.11
N MET A 392 10.99 15.07 26.74
CA MET A 392 12.33 14.84 26.19
C MET A 392 12.68 13.33 26.15
N ILE A 393 11.92 12.51 26.88
CA ILE A 393 12.10 11.06 26.92
C ILE A 393 10.92 10.39 26.21
N THR A 394 11.26 9.40 25.39
CA THR A 394 10.30 8.50 24.75
C THR A 394 10.52 7.08 25.22
N LYS A 395 9.49 6.24 25.06
CA LYS A 395 9.54 4.81 25.38
C LYS A 395 10.63 4.04 24.61
N ALA A 396 11.20 4.62 23.55
CA ALA A 396 12.29 4.03 22.76
C ALA A 396 13.52 3.66 23.61
N LYS A 397 13.96 4.57 24.49
CA LYS A 397 15.18 4.37 25.30
C LYS A 397 14.98 3.22 26.30
N ALA A 398 13.84 3.20 26.98
CA ALA A 398 13.50 2.12 27.90
C ALA A 398 13.34 0.78 27.17
N ALA A 399 12.65 0.74 26.02
CA ALA A 399 12.51 -0.47 25.23
C ALA A 399 13.87 -1.04 24.78
N ALA A 400 14.76 -0.19 24.30
CA ALA A 400 16.13 -0.57 23.92
C ALA A 400 16.94 -1.09 25.11
N TYR A 401 16.86 -0.40 26.26
CA TYR A 401 17.53 -0.80 27.49
C TYR A 401 17.05 -2.18 27.96
N ILE A 402 15.74 -2.37 28.06
CA ILE A 402 15.12 -3.63 28.54
C ILE A 402 15.44 -4.76 27.58
N ALA A 403 15.26 -4.59 26.27
CA ALA A 403 15.57 -5.62 25.28
C ALA A 403 17.06 -6.05 25.35
N LYS A 404 17.98 -5.09 25.50
CA LYS A 404 19.40 -5.36 25.71
C LYS A 404 19.67 -6.11 27.01
N ALA A 405 19.06 -5.69 28.11
CA ALA A 405 19.20 -6.33 29.42
C ALA A 405 18.68 -7.78 29.42
N ARG A 406 17.62 -8.05 28.64
CA ARG A 406 17.10 -9.41 28.40
C ARG A 406 17.94 -10.25 27.44
N GLY A 407 18.92 -9.66 26.74
CA GLY A 407 19.61 -10.32 25.63
C GLY A 407 18.66 -10.74 24.50
N ALA A 408 17.52 -10.06 24.36
CA ALA A 408 16.51 -10.38 23.36
C ALA A 408 16.86 -9.74 22.01
N ALA A 409 16.93 -10.55 20.96
CA ALA A 409 17.00 -10.03 19.60
C ALA A 409 15.67 -9.40 19.20
N ALA A 410 15.65 -8.48 18.23
CA ALA A 410 14.43 -7.79 17.84
C ALA A 410 13.34 -8.78 17.38
N GLU A 411 13.70 -9.82 16.65
CA GLU A 411 12.79 -10.89 16.24
C GLU A 411 12.25 -11.75 17.40
N ASP A 412 12.83 -11.68 18.60
CA ASP A 412 12.32 -12.38 19.78
C ASP A 412 11.36 -11.50 20.60
N VAL A 413 11.22 -10.22 20.25
CA VAL A 413 10.44 -9.22 21.00
C VAL A 413 9.06 -9.00 20.38
N LEU A 414 8.05 -9.01 21.23
CA LEU A 414 6.69 -8.51 20.99
C LEU A 414 6.53 -7.15 21.66
N ILE A 415 5.99 -6.17 20.94
CA ILE A 415 5.59 -4.88 21.49
C ILE A 415 4.07 -4.76 21.42
N LEU A 416 3.44 -4.40 22.53
CA LEU A 416 2.01 -4.14 22.64
C LEU A 416 1.79 -2.69 23.07
N GLY A 417 0.86 -1.99 22.41
CA GLY A 417 0.45 -0.65 22.82
C GLY A 417 -0.81 -0.18 22.12
N ASP A 418 -1.53 0.74 22.73
CA ASP A 418 -2.74 1.36 22.18
C ASP A 418 -2.39 2.60 21.33
N SER A 419 -1.31 3.28 21.69
CA SER A 419 -0.95 4.62 21.23
C SER A 419 0.13 4.58 20.15
N GLN A 420 -0.22 3.94 19.03
CA GLN A 420 0.71 3.61 17.93
C GLN A 420 0.60 4.56 16.73
N PHE A 421 -0.23 5.60 16.81
CA PHE A 421 -0.55 6.48 15.68
C PHE A 421 -0.72 7.94 16.11
N SER A 422 -0.14 8.87 15.35
CA SER A 422 -0.41 10.31 15.47
C SER A 422 -0.75 10.86 14.10
N PRO A 423 -1.98 11.39 13.88
CA PRO A 423 -2.38 11.94 12.60
C PRO A 423 -1.62 13.25 12.32
N VAL A 424 -1.20 13.43 11.07
CA VAL A 424 -0.61 14.68 10.58
C VAL A 424 -1.36 15.12 9.35
N ALA A 425 -1.79 16.38 9.29
CA ALA A 425 -2.46 16.91 8.12
C ALA A 425 -1.46 17.03 6.94
N PRO A 426 -1.87 16.70 5.70
CA PRO A 426 -1.01 16.88 4.54
C PRO A 426 -0.68 18.36 4.32
N LYS A 427 0.60 18.68 4.14
CA LYS A 427 1.08 20.04 3.86
C LYS A 427 0.77 20.48 2.42
N ARG A 428 0.73 19.54 1.45
CA ARG A 428 0.50 19.80 0.01
C ARG A 428 -0.18 18.59 -0.69
N LEU A 429 -0.73 18.81 -1.89
CA LEU A 429 -1.29 17.81 -2.83
C LEU A 429 -2.57 17.06 -2.39
N ALA A 430 -3.72 17.74 -2.49
CA ALA A 430 -5.04 17.21 -2.15
C ALA A 430 -5.45 15.92 -2.88
N ARG A 431 -4.87 15.59 -4.05
CA ARG A 431 -5.20 14.35 -4.79
C ARG A 431 -4.50 13.13 -4.21
N LEU A 432 -3.19 13.19 -3.93
CA LEU A 432 -2.45 12.10 -3.29
C LEU A 432 -2.92 11.86 -1.86
N ALA A 433 -3.20 12.93 -1.12
CA ALA A 433 -3.84 12.85 0.19
C ALA A 433 -5.19 12.12 0.13
N ARG A 434 -6.03 12.41 -0.87
CA ARG A 434 -7.31 11.71 -1.08
C ARG A 434 -7.13 10.23 -1.44
N LEU A 435 -6.13 9.88 -2.26
CA LEU A 435 -5.82 8.48 -2.56
C LEU A 435 -5.34 7.74 -1.30
N ALA A 436 -4.47 8.36 -0.51
CA ALA A 436 -3.98 7.81 0.75
C ALA A 436 -5.12 7.63 1.77
N ALA A 437 -6.02 8.61 1.88
CA ALA A 437 -7.21 8.52 2.72
C ALA A 437 -8.21 7.45 2.27
N ARG A 438 -8.16 7.00 1.00
CA ARG A 438 -8.92 5.84 0.51
C ARG A 438 -8.20 4.52 0.76
N ALA A 439 -6.87 4.52 0.76
CA ALA A 439 -6.05 3.33 0.97
C ALA A 439 -5.90 2.98 2.46
N GLY A 440 -5.92 3.98 3.33
CA GLY A 440 -6.19 3.81 4.75
C GLY A 440 -7.69 3.70 4.92
N ASP A 441 -8.15 2.75 5.73
CA ASP A 441 -9.58 2.63 6.04
C ASP A 441 -10.05 4.01 6.56
N ARG A 442 -11.11 4.54 5.96
CA ARG A 442 -11.56 5.96 5.98
C ARG A 442 -11.79 6.60 7.35
N VAL A 443 -11.51 5.91 8.43
CA VAL A 443 -11.42 6.53 9.75
C VAL A 443 -10.13 7.35 9.76
N ALA A 444 -10.21 8.57 9.23
CA ALA A 444 -9.29 9.61 9.63
C ALA A 444 -9.43 9.73 11.15
N HIS A 445 -8.60 9.00 11.88
CA HIS A 445 -8.44 9.20 13.31
C HIS A 445 -8.02 10.66 13.45
N ALA A 446 -8.98 11.51 13.81
CA ALA A 446 -8.70 12.92 14.02
C ALA A 446 -7.71 13.07 15.19
N PHE A 447 -7.66 12.08 16.09
CA PHE A 447 -6.82 12.06 17.28
C PHE A 447 -5.93 10.83 17.32
N GLY A 448 -4.76 11.01 17.88
CA GLY A 448 -3.82 9.93 18.12
C GLY A 448 -2.59 10.50 18.80
N ASN A 449 -1.90 9.64 19.54
CA ASN A 449 -0.60 9.95 20.09
C ASN A 449 0.33 8.77 19.75
N ARG A 450 1.59 9.05 19.41
CA ARG A 450 2.55 8.02 18.95
C ARG A 450 3.51 7.62 20.06
N THR A 451 3.07 7.63 21.32
CA THR A 451 3.97 7.34 22.43
C THR A 451 4.50 5.91 22.36
N ASP A 452 3.66 4.94 22.00
CA ASP A 452 4.03 3.52 22.00
C ASP A 452 4.75 3.08 20.73
N ALA A 453 4.48 3.72 19.59
CA ALA A 453 5.20 3.41 18.36
C ALA A 453 6.70 3.77 18.45
N ASN A 454 7.09 4.57 19.43
CA ASN A 454 8.50 4.82 19.72
C ASN A 454 9.21 3.58 20.32
N MET A 455 8.50 2.63 20.93
CA MET A 455 9.12 1.39 21.41
C MET A 455 9.78 0.60 20.27
N GLU A 456 9.16 0.56 19.08
CA GLU A 456 9.72 -0.14 17.90
C GLU A 456 11.01 0.53 17.40
N LYS A 457 11.15 1.85 17.56
CA LYS A 457 12.43 2.53 17.28
C LYS A 457 13.56 2.08 18.21
N GLY A 458 13.21 1.74 19.47
CA GLY A 458 14.14 1.18 20.44
C GLY A 458 14.52 -0.27 20.15
N VAL A 459 13.62 -1.01 19.50
CA VAL A 459 13.81 -2.43 19.16
C VAL A 459 13.43 -2.67 17.68
N PRO A 460 14.21 -2.13 16.73
CA PRO A 460 13.85 -2.15 15.31
C PRO A 460 13.84 -3.59 14.80
N GLY A 461 12.69 -4.04 14.30
CA GLY A 461 12.47 -5.43 13.89
C GLY A 461 11.48 -6.20 14.76
N ALA A 462 11.15 -5.70 15.96
CA ALA A 462 10.15 -6.31 16.82
C ALA A 462 8.78 -6.44 16.16
N LEU A 463 8.04 -7.51 16.49
CA LEU A 463 6.63 -7.59 16.10
C LEU A 463 5.87 -6.59 16.98
N THR A 464 5.30 -5.56 16.38
CA THR A 464 4.53 -4.54 17.10
C THR A 464 3.05 -4.71 16.77
N LEU A 465 2.22 -4.84 17.78
CA LEU A 465 0.77 -4.95 17.64
C LEU A 465 0.10 -3.75 18.29
N SER A 466 -0.62 -2.96 17.48
CA SER A 466 -1.52 -1.93 17.99
C SER A 466 -2.82 -2.57 18.43
N VAL A 467 -3.17 -2.36 19.69
CA VAL A 467 -4.46 -2.77 20.27
C VAL A 467 -5.44 -1.61 20.41
N GLY A 468 -5.03 -0.39 20.06
CA GLY A 468 -5.86 0.83 20.12
C GLY A 468 -6.66 1.12 18.84
N GLY A 469 -6.53 0.26 17.82
CA GLY A 469 -7.28 0.38 16.57
C GLY A 469 -6.69 1.34 15.52
N ALA A 470 -5.52 1.92 15.78
CA ALA A 470 -4.80 2.78 14.82
C ALA A 470 -3.30 2.48 14.81
N GLY A 471 -2.61 2.69 13.68
CA GLY A 471 -1.17 2.44 13.58
C GLY A 471 -0.45 3.30 12.54
N ASP A 472 0.74 3.81 12.88
CA ASP A 472 1.58 4.60 11.98
C ASP A 472 2.19 3.73 10.86
N PRO A 473 1.90 4.02 9.57
CA PRO A 473 2.40 3.24 8.45
C PRO A 473 3.92 3.34 8.26
N ARG A 474 4.58 4.32 8.89
CA ARG A 474 6.04 4.49 8.85
C ARG A 474 6.78 3.49 9.72
N THR A 475 6.11 2.91 10.72
CA THR A 475 6.65 1.84 11.58
C THR A 475 6.62 0.53 10.79
N LYS A 476 7.75 -0.15 10.61
CA LYS A 476 7.86 -1.24 9.59
C LYS A 476 7.09 -2.50 9.98
N ASN A 477 7.15 -2.89 11.25
CA ASN A 477 6.60 -4.15 11.76
C ASN A 477 5.35 -3.98 12.65
N LEU A 478 4.61 -2.89 12.45
CA LEU A 478 3.40 -2.56 13.19
C LEU A 478 2.13 -3.10 12.53
N TYR A 479 1.32 -3.90 13.21
CA TYR A 479 0.01 -4.35 12.73
C TYR A 479 -1.09 -3.84 13.65
N VAL A 480 -2.21 -3.41 13.09
CA VAL A 480 -3.37 -2.95 13.85
C VAL A 480 -4.33 -4.11 14.00
N LEU A 481 -4.56 -4.56 15.24
CA LEU A 481 -5.50 -5.64 15.49
C LEU A 481 -6.94 -5.10 15.56
N SER A 482 -7.90 -5.94 15.15
CA SER A 482 -9.31 -5.66 15.37
C SER A 482 -9.67 -5.81 16.85
N GLY A 483 -10.49 -4.89 17.36
CA GLY A 483 -10.88 -4.80 18.78
C GLY A 483 -10.26 -3.60 19.50
N LYS A 484 -10.40 -3.55 20.83
CA LYS A 484 -9.92 -2.43 21.65
C LYS A 484 -9.24 -2.90 22.94
N GLY A 485 -8.02 -2.40 23.14
CA GLY A 485 -7.31 -2.34 24.41
C GLY A 485 -7.17 -3.67 25.16
N PRO A 486 -7.51 -3.71 26.47
CA PRO A 486 -7.25 -4.87 27.34
C PRO A 486 -7.78 -6.20 26.80
N SER A 487 -8.96 -6.20 26.17
CA SER A 487 -9.57 -7.43 25.62
C SER A 487 -8.73 -8.11 24.54
N VAL A 488 -8.13 -7.31 23.64
CA VAL A 488 -7.28 -7.82 22.56
C VAL A 488 -5.93 -8.26 23.12
N THR A 489 -5.38 -7.46 24.03
CA THR A 489 -4.13 -7.78 24.74
C THR A 489 -4.24 -9.11 25.49
N LEU A 490 -5.35 -9.36 26.19
CA LEU A 490 -5.59 -10.61 26.91
C LEU A 490 -5.51 -11.82 25.96
N ARG A 491 -6.16 -11.72 24.80
CA ARG A 491 -6.11 -12.78 23.77
C ARG A 491 -4.70 -13.01 23.25
N VAL A 492 -3.94 -11.94 23.01
CA VAL A 492 -2.54 -12.02 22.57
C VAL A 492 -1.68 -12.68 23.65
N LEU A 493 -1.78 -12.27 24.92
CA LEU A 493 -0.97 -12.83 26.00
C LEU A 493 -1.29 -14.29 26.29
N ARG A 494 -2.56 -14.70 26.22
CA ARG A 494 -2.94 -16.13 26.29
C ARG A 494 -2.29 -16.95 25.18
N ALA A 495 -2.22 -16.42 23.96
CA ALA A 495 -1.49 -17.07 22.87
C ALA A 495 0.03 -17.04 23.08
N VAL A 496 0.60 -15.98 23.66
CA VAL A 496 2.01 -15.96 24.06
C VAL A 496 2.30 -17.06 25.08
N ALA A 497 1.43 -17.26 26.07
CA ALA A 497 1.59 -18.30 27.07
C ALA A 497 1.43 -19.73 26.51
N SER A 498 0.77 -19.93 25.37
CA SER A 498 0.49 -21.27 24.83
C SER A 498 1.71 -22.00 24.27
N LYS A 499 2.84 -21.30 24.11
CA LYS A 499 4.12 -21.89 23.69
C LYS A 499 5.21 -21.58 24.71
N PRO A 500 6.03 -22.57 25.10
CA PRO A 500 7.18 -22.30 25.96
C PRO A 500 8.19 -21.38 25.26
N ALA A 501 9.03 -20.71 26.03
CA ALA A 501 10.18 -20.01 25.50
C ALA A 501 11.08 -21.03 24.78
N GLY A 502 11.07 -21.00 23.45
CA GLY A 502 11.99 -21.81 22.67
C GLY A 502 13.45 -21.48 23.03
N ALA A 503 14.34 -22.45 22.80
CA ALA A 503 15.77 -22.20 22.92
C ALA A 503 16.14 -20.93 22.13
N PRO A 504 17.06 -20.07 22.63
CA PRO A 504 17.52 -18.93 21.88
C PRO A 504 17.87 -19.36 20.46
N ARG A 505 17.33 -18.69 19.44
CA ARG A 505 17.57 -19.04 18.03
C ARG A 505 19.01 -18.69 17.63
N VAL A 506 20.00 -19.35 18.23
CA VAL A 506 21.43 -19.20 17.90
C VAL A 506 21.68 -19.56 16.43
N MET A 507 20.85 -20.45 15.85
CA MET A 507 20.93 -20.85 14.45
C MET A 507 20.36 -19.84 13.42
N SER A 508 19.63 -18.78 13.80
CA SER A 508 19.10 -17.83 12.79
C SER A 508 20.23 -17.07 12.09
N ARG A 509 21.31 -16.75 12.82
CA ARG A 509 22.51 -16.12 12.25
C ARG A 509 23.25 -17.03 11.27
N ALA A 510 23.26 -18.34 11.52
CA ALA A 510 23.86 -19.31 10.62
C ALA A 510 23.05 -19.45 9.31
N ARG A 511 21.72 -19.44 9.40
CA ARG A 511 20.86 -19.38 8.19
C ARG A 511 21.02 -18.09 7.42
N SER A 512 21.08 -16.92 8.08
CA SER A 512 21.37 -15.65 7.40
C SER A 512 22.76 -15.63 6.75
N ALA A 513 23.77 -16.27 7.34
CA ALA A 513 25.09 -16.39 6.73
C ALA A 513 25.07 -17.31 5.49
N LEU A 514 24.30 -18.40 5.54
CA LEU A 514 24.08 -19.29 4.39
C LEU A 514 23.27 -18.61 3.28
N ASP A 515 22.23 -17.84 3.63
CA ASP A 515 21.42 -17.08 2.66
C ASP A 515 22.28 -15.99 1.98
N VAL A 516 23.12 -15.28 2.74
CA VAL A 516 24.08 -14.32 2.19
C VAL A 516 25.12 -15.02 1.31
N ALA A 517 25.65 -16.17 1.74
CA ALA A 517 26.59 -16.94 0.94
C ALA A 517 25.95 -17.46 -0.37
N ALA A 518 24.69 -17.89 -0.34
CA ALA A 518 23.94 -18.32 -1.50
C ALA A 518 23.67 -17.16 -2.48
N VAL A 519 23.32 -15.97 -1.97
CA VAL A 519 23.17 -14.76 -2.80
C VAL A 519 24.50 -14.35 -3.44
N VAL A 520 25.60 -14.38 -2.68
CA VAL A 520 26.95 -14.08 -3.20
C VAL A 520 27.36 -15.11 -4.25
N ALA A 521 27.12 -16.39 -4.02
CA ALA A 521 27.39 -17.45 -4.99
C ALA A 521 26.57 -17.26 -6.28
N LEU A 522 25.27 -16.97 -6.15
CA LEU A 522 24.39 -16.69 -7.29
C LEU A 522 24.90 -15.49 -8.11
N LEU A 523 25.27 -14.39 -7.44
CA LEU A 523 25.83 -13.21 -8.11
C LEU A 523 27.16 -13.51 -8.80
N ALA A 524 28.01 -14.35 -8.20
CA ALA A 524 29.26 -14.80 -8.83
C ALA A 524 29.00 -15.69 -10.05
N THR A 525 28.02 -16.59 -9.99
CA THR A 525 27.64 -17.46 -11.12
C THR A 525 27.03 -16.64 -12.27
N VAL A 526 26.13 -15.70 -11.96
CA VAL A 526 25.53 -14.81 -12.96
C VAL A 526 26.61 -13.89 -13.57
N GLY A 527 27.52 -13.34 -12.75
CA GLY A 527 28.66 -12.56 -13.22
C GLY A 527 29.60 -13.37 -14.12
N GLY A 528 29.92 -14.61 -13.74
CA GLY A 528 30.76 -15.51 -14.53
C GLY A 528 30.12 -15.91 -15.86
N ALA A 529 28.82 -16.25 -15.86
CA ALA A 529 28.06 -16.54 -17.07
C ALA A 529 27.97 -15.32 -17.99
N TYR A 530 27.79 -14.13 -17.43
CA TYR A 530 27.78 -12.88 -18.18
C TYR A 530 29.14 -12.59 -18.84
N VAL A 531 30.25 -12.77 -18.11
CA VAL A 531 31.61 -12.62 -18.67
C VAL A 531 31.84 -13.61 -19.82
N LEU A 532 31.46 -14.87 -19.66
CA LEU A 532 31.57 -15.89 -20.71
C LEU A 532 30.73 -15.55 -21.95
N LEU A 533 29.49 -15.09 -21.76
CA LEU A 533 28.60 -14.70 -22.86
C LEU A 533 29.08 -13.43 -23.57
N ALA A 534 29.55 -12.43 -22.83
CA ALA A 534 30.08 -11.19 -23.40
C ALA A 534 31.35 -11.44 -24.21
N HIS A 535 32.29 -12.25 -23.71
CA HIS A 535 33.51 -12.60 -24.44
C HIS A 535 33.21 -13.51 -25.64
N GLY A 536 32.28 -14.46 -25.50
CA GLY A 536 31.81 -15.28 -26.62
C GLY A 536 31.13 -14.48 -27.72
N PHE A 537 30.34 -13.47 -27.36
CA PHE A 537 29.66 -12.58 -28.33
C PHE A 537 30.65 -11.65 -29.04
N VAL A 538 31.65 -11.11 -28.34
CA VAL A 538 32.73 -10.33 -28.95
C VAL A 538 33.53 -11.19 -29.93
N ALA A 539 33.87 -12.42 -29.56
CA ALA A 539 34.56 -13.36 -30.46
C ALA A 539 33.70 -13.70 -31.70
N LEU A 540 32.38 -13.83 -31.54
CA LEU A 540 31.45 -14.04 -32.65
C LEU A 540 31.40 -12.84 -33.60
N LEU A 541 31.31 -11.62 -33.06
CA LEU A 541 31.31 -10.38 -33.85
C LEU A 541 32.63 -10.18 -34.61
N GLN A 542 33.76 -10.46 -33.97
CA GLN A 542 35.07 -10.45 -34.63
C GLN A 542 35.15 -11.50 -35.74
N GLY A 543 34.60 -12.69 -35.52
CA GLY A 543 34.48 -13.72 -36.56
C GLY A 543 33.64 -13.26 -37.76
N TRP A 544 32.51 -12.58 -37.49
CA TRP A 544 31.66 -11.99 -38.53
C TRP A 544 32.34 -10.87 -39.29
N GLU A 545 33.04 -9.96 -38.59
CA GLU A 545 33.80 -8.87 -39.21
C GLU A 545 34.90 -9.41 -40.12
N ASN A 546 35.66 -10.42 -39.67
CA ASN A 546 36.67 -11.08 -40.49
C ASN A 546 36.05 -11.76 -41.72
N THR A 547 34.87 -12.37 -41.57
CA THR A 547 34.15 -13.00 -42.69
C THR A 547 33.66 -11.95 -43.68
N LEU A 548 33.12 -10.82 -43.21
CA LEU A 548 32.66 -9.73 -44.05
C LEU A 548 33.82 -9.04 -44.77
N GLN A 549 34.96 -8.83 -44.10
CA GLN A 549 36.17 -8.29 -44.73
C GLN A 549 36.73 -9.25 -45.79
N ASP A 550 36.76 -10.56 -45.52
CA ASP A 550 37.15 -11.57 -46.53
C ASP A 550 36.17 -11.55 -47.73
N LEU A 551 34.87 -11.47 -47.47
CA LEU A 551 33.86 -11.38 -48.52
C LEU A 551 34.01 -10.11 -49.37
N MET A 552 34.16 -8.95 -48.73
CA MET A 552 34.36 -7.65 -49.40
C MET A 552 35.68 -7.58 -50.16
N SER A 553 36.73 -8.25 -49.68
CA SER A 553 38.00 -8.36 -50.41
C SER A 553 37.93 -9.23 -51.66
N ARG A 554 36.99 -10.20 -51.69
CA ARG A 554 36.80 -11.13 -52.81
C ARG A 554 35.80 -10.65 -53.86
N THR A 555 34.96 -9.67 -53.54
CA THR A 555 33.97 -9.10 -54.47
C THR A 555 34.01 -7.57 -54.49
N PRO A 556 35.05 -6.95 -55.09
CA PRO A 556 35.17 -5.49 -55.14
C PRO A 556 34.08 -4.79 -55.97
N ASP A 557 33.32 -5.52 -56.79
CA ASP A 557 32.35 -4.93 -57.74
C ASP A 557 30.88 -4.90 -57.26
N PHE A 558 30.57 -5.31 -56.02
CA PHE A 558 29.17 -5.51 -55.58
C PHE A 558 28.57 -4.44 -54.66
N VAL A 559 29.25 -3.31 -54.42
CA VAL A 559 28.69 -2.24 -53.57
C VAL A 559 28.80 -0.88 -54.24
N GLY A 560 28.00 -0.71 -55.29
CA GLY A 560 27.69 0.59 -55.87
C GLY A 560 26.19 0.69 -56.10
N VAL A 561 25.56 1.65 -55.42
CA VAL A 561 24.19 2.14 -55.69
C VAL A 561 23.06 1.22 -55.22
N GLY A 562 22.49 1.47 -54.03
CA GLY A 562 21.20 0.83 -53.69
C GLY A 562 20.52 1.11 -52.35
N MET A 563 21.21 1.55 -51.29
CA MET A 563 20.58 1.56 -49.95
C MET A 563 20.55 2.88 -49.17
N LEU A 564 21.10 3.98 -49.68
CA LEU A 564 21.17 5.26 -48.94
C LEU A 564 20.11 6.31 -49.33
N GLY A 565 19.15 5.99 -50.21
CA GLY A 565 18.15 6.95 -50.73
C GLY A 565 16.76 6.92 -50.09
N ALA A 566 16.47 6.02 -49.15
CA ALA A 566 15.08 5.72 -48.75
C ALA A 566 14.57 6.40 -47.46
N PHE A 567 15.32 7.32 -46.84
CA PHE A 567 14.91 7.92 -45.54
C PHE A 567 14.79 9.45 -45.50
N ALA A 568 14.83 10.15 -46.64
CA ALA A 568 14.73 11.60 -46.67
C ALA A 568 13.65 12.09 -47.65
N SER A 569 12.37 12.07 -47.23
CA SER A 569 11.34 13.07 -47.58
C SER A 569 9.93 12.64 -47.18
N ALA A 570 9.31 13.37 -46.25
CA ALA A 570 7.85 13.46 -46.13
C ALA A 570 7.46 14.90 -45.73
N PRO A 571 6.40 15.48 -46.34
CA PRO A 571 6.09 16.90 -46.23
C PRO A 571 5.25 17.25 -44.99
N ALA A 572 5.37 18.52 -44.59
CA ALA A 572 4.58 19.18 -43.56
C ALA A 572 3.07 19.09 -43.83
N THR A 573 2.29 18.82 -42.77
CA THR A 573 0.82 18.92 -42.80
C THR A 573 0.32 20.02 -41.85
N ARG A 574 -0.74 20.67 -42.33
CA ARG A 574 -1.40 21.90 -41.88
C ARG A 574 -2.01 21.83 -40.48
N GLU A 575 -2.04 22.99 -39.82
CA GLU A 575 -2.86 23.31 -38.66
C GLU A 575 -4.36 23.12 -38.94
N PHE A 576 -5.03 22.37 -38.05
CA PHE A 576 -6.48 22.44 -37.85
C PHE A 576 -6.74 23.06 -36.47
N ALA A 577 -7.65 24.02 -36.43
CA ALA A 577 -8.23 24.63 -35.23
C ALA A 577 -8.73 23.58 -34.21
N PRO A 578 -8.79 23.90 -32.90
CA PRO A 578 -9.14 22.93 -31.87
C PRO A 578 -10.55 22.38 -32.11
N SER A 579 -10.60 21.11 -32.49
CA SER A 579 -11.85 20.39 -32.73
C SER A 579 -12.54 20.07 -31.41
N LEU A 580 -13.86 19.92 -31.52
CA LEU A 580 -14.85 19.32 -30.62
C LEU A 580 -14.38 18.11 -29.76
N ALA A 581 -13.21 17.54 -30.04
CA ALA A 581 -12.56 16.45 -29.29
C ALA A 581 -12.27 16.77 -27.82
N GLU A 582 -12.02 18.03 -27.45
CA GLU A 582 -11.80 18.41 -26.04
C GLU A 582 -13.08 18.39 -25.19
N SER A 583 -14.26 18.44 -25.84
CA SER A 583 -15.56 18.34 -25.15
C SER A 583 -16.02 16.89 -24.90
N ILE A 584 -15.42 15.90 -25.57
CA ILE A 584 -15.96 14.53 -25.67
C ILE A 584 -15.04 13.50 -24.98
N SER A 585 -14.05 13.90 -24.16
CA SER A 585 -13.09 12.97 -23.52
C SER A 585 -13.37 12.59 -22.06
N ARG A 586 -14.56 12.91 -21.51
CA ARG A 586 -14.91 12.48 -20.14
C ARG A 586 -15.28 10.99 -20.11
N GLN A 587 -14.50 10.18 -19.40
CA GLN A 587 -14.93 8.86 -18.94
C GLN A 587 -16.12 9.02 -17.97
N SER A 588 -17.18 8.27 -18.23
CA SER A 588 -18.38 8.21 -17.38
C SER A 588 -18.04 7.63 -15.99
N PRO A 589 -18.37 8.30 -14.87
CA PRO A 589 -17.90 7.92 -13.53
C PRO A 589 -18.74 6.85 -12.80
N VAL A 590 -19.64 6.13 -13.50
CA VAL A 590 -20.59 5.20 -12.86
C VAL A 590 -20.38 3.77 -13.35
N ASP A 591 -19.82 2.91 -12.49
CA ASP A 591 -19.82 1.45 -12.67
C ASP A 591 -21.26 0.91 -12.72
N GLY A 592 -21.57 0.05 -13.68
CA GLY A 592 -22.88 -0.60 -13.86
C GLY A 592 -23.84 0.08 -14.84
N PHE A 593 -23.47 1.23 -15.43
CA PHE A 593 -24.38 2.05 -16.25
C PHE A 593 -24.77 1.43 -17.61
N SER A 594 -23.91 0.62 -18.22
CA SER A 594 -24.22 -0.13 -19.46
C SER A 594 -25.34 -1.17 -19.26
N THR A 595 -25.43 -1.74 -18.06
CA THR A 595 -26.51 -2.66 -17.67
C THR A 595 -27.86 -1.93 -17.58
N PHE A 596 -27.86 -0.67 -17.13
CA PHE A 596 -29.08 0.16 -17.04
C PHE A 596 -29.66 0.54 -18.42
N VAL A 597 -28.81 0.87 -19.39
CA VAL A 597 -29.26 1.20 -20.76
C VAL A 597 -29.93 -0.01 -21.42
N TYR A 598 -29.32 -1.20 -21.28
CA TYR A 598 -29.92 -2.45 -21.77
C TYR A 598 -31.21 -2.82 -21.03
N ALA A 599 -31.25 -2.69 -19.70
CA ALA A 599 -32.45 -2.99 -18.91
C ALA A 599 -33.64 -2.13 -19.36
N ARG A 600 -33.41 -0.83 -19.60
CA ARG A 600 -34.44 0.07 -20.11
C ARG A 600 -34.89 -0.30 -21.53
N ALA A 601 -33.96 -0.69 -22.40
CA ALA A 601 -34.28 -1.15 -23.74
C ALA A 601 -35.13 -2.43 -23.73
N LEU A 602 -34.78 -3.40 -22.87
CA LEU A 602 -35.50 -4.65 -22.71
C LEU A 602 -36.91 -4.44 -22.14
N GLU A 603 -37.06 -3.54 -21.17
CA GLU A 603 -38.37 -3.18 -20.61
C GLU A 603 -39.28 -2.57 -21.69
N SER A 604 -38.77 -1.64 -22.49
CA SER A 604 -39.54 -1.03 -23.58
C SER A 604 -39.90 -2.05 -24.67
N ALA A 605 -38.97 -2.98 -24.98
CA ALA A 605 -39.24 -4.07 -25.91
C ALA A 605 -40.34 -5.03 -25.40
N ARG A 606 -40.38 -5.29 -24.09
CA ARG A 606 -41.44 -6.09 -23.44
C ARG A 606 -42.80 -5.43 -23.60
N GLU A 607 -42.87 -4.11 -23.44
CA GLU A 607 -44.09 -3.34 -23.67
C GLU A 607 -44.55 -3.41 -25.13
N LEU A 608 -43.62 -3.28 -26.09
CA LEU A 608 -43.93 -3.43 -27.53
C LEU A 608 -44.44 -4.83 -27.87
N ALA A 609 -43.79 -5.86 -27.34
CA ALA A 609 -44.21 -7.24 -27.53
C ALA A 609 -45.62 -7.48 -26.97
N ALA A 610 -45.90 -6.97 -25.76
CA ALA A 610 -47.22 -7.05 -25.14
C ALA A 610 -48.30 -6.40 -26.03
N LYS A 611 -48.04 -5.18 -26.51
CA LYS A 611 -48.94 -4.42 -27.39
C LYS A 611 -49.21 -5.16 -28.72
N ALA A 612 -48.20 -5.84 -29.27
CA ALA A 612 -48.32 -6.66 -30.48
C ALA A 612 -48.97 -8.04 -30.24
N GLY A 613 -49.36 -8.36 -28.99
CA GLY A 613 -49.96 -9.64 -28.63
C GLY A 613 -48.96 -10.80 -28.54
N TYR A 614 -47.68 -10.51 -28.29
CA TYR A 614 -46.62 -11.48 -28.04
C TYR A 614 -46.29 -11.53 -26.54
N ARG A 615 -45.96 -12.72 -26.01
CA ARG A 615 -45.41 -12.93 -24.65
C ARG A 615 -44.19 -12.02 -24.37
N PRO A 616 -44.29 -11.06 -23.43
CA PRO A 616 -43.21 -10.13 -23.11
C PRO A 616 -41.97 -10.82 -22.54
N ASP A 617 -42.15 -11.87 -21.75
CA ASP A 617 -41.04 -12.60 -21.11
C ASP A 617 -40.24 -13.48 -22.09
N ASN A 618 -40.65 -13.54 -23.36
CA ASN A 618 -40.01 -14.35 -24.39
C ASN A 618 -39.44 -13.48 -25.51
N LEU A 619 -38.56 -12.55 -25.15
CA LEU A 619 -37.77 -11.73 -26.08
C LEU A 619 -36.32 -12.18 -26.11
N ARG A 620 -35.72 -12.16 -27.30
CA ARG A 620 -34.33 -12.57 -27.55
C ARG A 620 -33.57 -11.40 -28.15
N PHE A 621 -32.47 -11.01 -27.52
CA PHE A 621 -31.58 -10.00 -28.08
C PHE A 621 -30.93 -10.50 -29.38
N THR A 622 -30.84 -9.65 -30.40
CA THR A 622 -30.23 -9.97 -31.70
C THR A 622 -29.02 -9.10 -32.00
N ASP A 623 -29.17 -7.78 -31.87
CA ASP A 623 -28.12 -6.81 -32.21
C ASP A 623 -28.22 -5.53 -31.35
N ALA A 624 -27.09 -4.85 -31.17
CA ALA A 624 -27.00 -3.53 -30.58
C ALA A 624 -26.02 -2.67 -31.38
N VAL A 625 -26.48 -1.49 -31.76
CA VAL A 625 -25.71 -0.51 -32.52
C VAL A 625 -25.65 0.80 -31.75
N LEU A 626 -24.44 1.32 -31.57
CA LEU A 626 -24.22 2.64 -30.99
C LEU A 626 -24.12 3.72 -32.07
N TYR A 627 -24.95 4.75 -31.96
CA TYR A 627 -24.90 5.95 -32.77
C TYR A 627 -24.37 7.13 -31.93
N PRO A 628 -23.10 7.51 -32.07
CA PRO A 628 -22.54 8.63 -31.32
C PRO A 628 -23.18 9.96 -31.76
N ARG A 629 -23.41 10.88 -30.80
CA ARG A 629 -23.93 12.24 -31.04
C ARG A 629 -23.01 13.29 -30.44
N ALA A 630 -23.18 14.54 -30.88
CA ALA A 630 -22.42 15.69 -30.36
C ALA A 630 -22.57 15.90 -28.84
N TRP A 631 -23.71 15.52 -28.25
CA TRP A 631 -24.05 15.77 -26.83
C TRP A 631 -24.55 14.50 -26.10
N GLY A 632 -24.15 13.32 -26.55
CA GLY A 632 -24.65 12.06 -26.02
C GLY A 632 -24.43 10.87 -26.94
N GLU A 633 -25.18 9.80 -26.70
CA GLU A 633 -25.14 8.58 -27.50
C GLU A 633 -26.55 7.97 -27.57
N ASP A 634 -26.92 7.48 -28.76
CA ASP A 634 -28.15 6.71 -28.97
C ASP A 634 -27.77 5.24 -29.15
N TRP A 635 -28.27 4.37 -28.29
CA TRP A 635 -28.15 2.92 -28.46
C TRP A 635 -29.40 2.37 -29.09
N ARG A 636 -29.28 1.68 -30.22
CA ARG A 636 -30.39 0.95 -30.84
C ARG A 636 -30.22 -0.53 -30.58
N PHE A 637 -31.14 -1.11 -29.83
CA PHE A 637 -31.22 -2.53 -29.52
C PHE A 637 -32.30 -3.19 -30.37
N PHE A 638 -32.02 -4.41 -30.80
CA PHE A 638 -32.95 -5.24 -31.55
C PHE A 638 -33.27 -6.50 -30.76
N PHE A 639 -34.56 -6.82 -30.68
CA PHE A 639 -35.09 -7.97 -29.97
C PHE A 639 -36.07 -8.73 -30.86
N VAL A 640 -36.07 -10.05 -30.80
CA VAL A 640 -37.03 -10.90 -31.51
C VAL A 640 -37.86 -11.69 -30.51
N SER A 641 -39.19 -11.64 -30.65
CA SER A 641 -40.05 -12.65 -30.04
C SER A 641 -40.14 -13.85 -30.99
N PRO A 642 -39.75 -15.06 -30.54
CA PRO A 642 -39.83 -16.25 -31.37
C PRO A 642 -41.29 -16.64 -31.60
N ARG A 643 -41.51 -17.55 -32.56
CA ARG A 643 -42.84 -18.09 -32.87
C ARG A 643 -43.52 -18.63 -31.60
N GLN A 644 -44.74 -18.18 -31.32
CA GLN A 644 -45.49 -18.59 -30.12
C GLN A 644 -46.48 -19.70 -30.41
N ASP A 645 -47.09 -19.67 -31.60
CA ASP A 645 -48.05 -20.67 -32.05
C ASP A 645 -48.04 -20.79 -33.59
N ALA A 646 -48.97 -21.58 -34.13
CA ALA A 646 -49.09 -21.80 -35.56
C ALA A 646 -49.39 -20.51 -36.35
N LEU A 647 -50.06 -19.53 -35.74
CA LEU A 647 -50.61 -18.32 -36.37
C LEU A 647 -49.73 -17.07 -36.16
N LYS A 648 -48.90 -17.04 -35.12
CA LYS A 648 -48.01 -15.93 -34.76
C LYS A 648 -46.56 -16.29 -35.04
N GLY A 649 -46.10 -15.95 -36.25
CA GLY A 649 -44.70 -16.03 -36.66
C GLY A 649 -43.78 -15.14 -35.82
N PRO A 650 -42.45 -15.34 -35.89
CA PRO A 650 -41.49 -14.51 -35.16
C PRO A 650 -41.60 -13.03 -35.55
N ARG A 651 -41.39 -12.14 -34.60
CA ARG A 651 -41.55 -10.69 -34.77
C ARG A 651 -40.40 -9.92 -34.13
N GLU A 652 -39.91 -8.89 -34.80
CA GLU A 652 -38.77 -8.09 -34.34
C GLU A 652 -39.21 -6.73 -33.78
N PHE A 653 -38.50 -6.28 -32.76
CA PHE A 653 -38.74 -5.04 -32.04
C PHE A 653 -37.41 -4.27 -31.94
N GLY A 654 -37.43 -3.00 -32.35
CA GLY A 654 -36.30 -2.09 -32.23
C GLY A 654 -36.56 -1.07 -31.13
N VAL A 655 -35.60 -0.89 -30.21
CA VAL A 655 -35.68 0.12 -29.15
C VAL A 655 -34.46 1.00 -29.18
N THR A 656 -34.66 2.32 -29.26
CA THR A 656 -33.58 3.30 -29.18
C THR A 656 -33.60 3.98 -27.81
N VAL A 657 -32.53 3.80 -27.04
CA VAL A 657 -32.32 4.45 -25.75
C VAL A 657 -31.30 5.57 -25.92
N ARG A 658 -31.69 6.80 -25.59
CA ARG A 658 -30.81 7.96 -25.63
C ARG A 658 -30.20 8.23 -24.27
N ARG A 659 -28.93 8.56 -24.31
CA ARG A 659 -28.20 9.14 -23.19
C ARG A 659 -27.75 10.57 -23.54
N THR A 660 -28.14 11.54 -22.72
CA THR A 660 -27.70 12.95 -22.86
C THR A 660 -26.58 13.29 -21.89
N MET A 661 -25.57 14.05 -22.32
CA MET A 661 -24.46 14.49 -21.44
C MET A 661 -24.84 15.57 -20.42
N VAL A 662 -26.06 16.14 -20.50
CA VAL A 662 -26.49 17.26 -19.64
C VAL A 662 -26.99 16.78 -18.26
N SER A 663 -27.38 15.52 -18.15
CA SER A 663 -27.72 14.84 -16.89
C SER A 663 -27.31 13.38 -16.99
N GLU A 664 -26.35 12.96 -16.17
CA GLU A 664 -25.88 11.56 -16.11
C GLU A 664 -26.98 10.58 -15.66
N THR A 665 -28.16 11.06 -15.26
CA THR A 665 -29.31 10.26 -14.81
C THR A 665 -30.52 10.31 -15.74
N GLN A 666 -30.53 11.13 -16.80
CA GLN A 666 -31.63 11.15 -17.77
C GLN A 666 -31.38 10.14 -18.89
N LEU A 667 -32.12 9.03 -18.83
CA LEU A 667 -32.22 8.02 -19.88
C LEU A 667 -33.65 8.02 -20.41
N ASP A 668 -33.82 8.42 -21.65
CA ASP A 668 -35.11 8.40 -22.33
C ASP A 668 -35.11 7.29 -23.39
N ALA A 669 -36.12 6.42 -23.36
CA ALA A 669 -36.46 5.63 -24.54
C ALA A 669 -37.11 6.59 -25.54
N ILE A 670 -36.41 6.89 -26.62
CA ILE A 670 -36.76 7.97 -27.55
C ILE A 670 -37.45 7.48 -28.82
N ALA A 671 -37.34 6.18 -29.11
CA ALA A 671 -38.02 5.54 -30.22
C ALA A 671 -38.23 4.05 -29.93
N GLU A 672 -39.42 3.58 -30.25
CA GLU A 672 -39.92 2.22 -30.05
C GLU A 672 -40.58 1.78 -31.35
N ASP A 673 -39.92 0.89 -32.10
CA ASP A 673 -40.38 0.44 -33.41
C ASP A 673 -40.78 -1.05 -33.33
N ASP A 674 -42.04 -1.36 -33.64
CA ASP A 674 -42.42 -2.73 -34.02
C ASP A 674 -42.04 -2.94 -35.49
N LEU A 675 -40.94 -3.67 -35.70
CA LEU A 675 -40.35 -3.87 -37.03
C LEU A 675 -41.09 -4.95 -37.84
N GLY A 676 -42.11 -5.60 -37.24
CA GLY A 676 -42.96 -6.55 -37.92
C GLY A 676 -42.37 -7.97 -37.99
N PRO A 677 -42.99 -8.87 -38.80
CA PRO A 677 -42.58 -10.26 -38.88
C PRO A 677 -41.14 -10.40 -39.41
N VAL A 678 -40.34 -11.24 -38.75
CA VAL A 678 -38.96 -11.53 -39.16
C VAL A 678 -39.01 -12.30 -40.48
N SER A 679 -38.32 -11.81 -41.52
CA SER A 679 -38.13 -12.57 -42.74
C SER A 679 -37.46 -13.90 -42.41
N LEU A 680 -38.10 -15.03 -42.74
CA LEU A 680 -37.62 -16.40 -42.46
C LEU A 680 -36.20 -16.68 -43.00
N PHE A 681 -35.68 -15.82 -43.89
CA PHE A 681 -34.35 -15.91 -44.47
C PHE A 681 -33.27 -15.06 -43.76
N SER A 682 -33.58 -14.31 -42.69
CA SER A 682 -32.60 -13.46 -42.00
C SER A 682 -31.76 -14.18 -40.93
N GLY A 683 -31.94 -15.50 -40.76
CA GLY A 683 -30.98 -16.35 -40.05
C GLY A 683 -30.78 -16.02 -38.57
N VAL A 684 -31.79 -15.49 -37.85
CA VAL A 684 -31.68 -15.02 -36.45
C VAL A 684 -31.26 -16.16 -35.49
N PRO A 685 -29.99 -16.21 -35.05
CA PRO A 685 -29.43 -17.34 -34.29
C PRO A 685 -30.05 -17.53 -32.90
N ALA A 686 -30.31 -16.40 -32.24
CA ALA A 686 -30.71 -16.36 -30.83
C ALA A 686 -32.12 -16.89 -30.58
N ALA A 687 -32.98 -16.96 -31.61
CA ALA A 687 -34.34 -17.48 -31.49
C ALA A 687 -34.39 -19.01 -31.35
N ALA A 688 -33.34 -19.72 -31.77
CA ALA A 688 -33.32 -21.18 -31.86
C ALA A 688 -32.68 -21.89 -30.66
N ALA A 689 -31.99 -21.19 -29.75
CA ALA A 689 -31.25 -21.83 -28.66
C ALA A 689 -31.17 -20.97 -27.37
N PRO A 690 -32.27 -20.88 -26.60
CA PRO A 690 -32.34 -20.03 -25.40
C PRO A 690 -31.44 -20.50 -24.24
N GLU A 691 -31.04 -21.77 -24.23
CA GLU A 691 -30.26 -22.38 -23.13
C GLU A 691 -28.77 -22.01 -23.15
N LEU A 692 -28.30 -21.34 -24.21
CA LEU A 692 -26.88 -21.05 -24.45
C LEU A 692 -26.45 -19.62 -24.10
N LEU A 693 -27.34 -18.77 -23.60
CA LEU A 693 -27.06 -17.38 -23.25
C LEU A 693 -26.71 -17.25 -21.77
N LYS A 694 -25.43 -17.38 -21.40
CA LYS A 694 -24.96 -17.14 -20.01
C LYS A 694 -24.41 -15.73 -19.81
N LEU A 695 -24.03 -15.05 -20.88
CA LEU A 695 -23.57 -13.66 -20.87
C LEU A 695 -24.55 -12.78 -21.63
N THR A 696 -24.88 -11.64 -21.02
CA THR A 696 -25.60 -10.57 -21.69
C THR A 696 -24.68 -9.88 -22.72
N PRO A 697 -25.25 -9.26 -23.76
CA PRO A 697 -24.48 -8.54 -24.77
C PRO A 697 -23.61 -7.43 -24.17
N MET A 698 -24.09 -6.74 -23.12
CA MET A 698 -23.33 -5.67 -22.48
C MET A 698 -22.19 -6.17 -21.60
N GLU A 699 -22.31 -7.36 -21.01
CA GLU A 699 -21.18 -8.04 -20.38
C GLU A 699 -20.13 -8.44 -21.41
N ALA A 700 -20.55 -8.82 -22.63
CA ALA A 700 -19.65 -9.05 -23.73
C ALA A 700 -18.94 -7.76 -24.18
N VAL A 701 -19.67 -6.63 -24.32
CA VAL A 701 -19.07 -5.31 -24.60
C VAL A 701 -18.04 -4.92 -23.53
N ALA A 702 -18.38 -5.06 -22.25
CA ALA A 702 -17.49 -4.73 -21.13
C ALA A 702 -16.18 -5.53 -21.18
N LYS A 703 -16.24 -6.80 -21.60
CA LYS A 703 -15.06 -7.66 -21.77
C LYS A 703 -14.13 -7.24 -22.92
N THR A 704 -14.57 -6.37 -23.83
CA THR A 704 -13.73 -5.95 -24.96
C THR A 704 -12.64 -4.94 -24.58
N GLY A 705 -12.85 -4.15 -23.52
CA GLY A 705 -11.94 -3.08 -23.12
C GLY A 705 -11.73 -1.98 -24.17
N ALA A 706 -12.50 -1.97 -25.27
CA ALA A 706 -12.42 -0.98 -26.34
C ALA A 706 -13.34 0.23 -26.06
N ASP A 707 -12.99 1.41 -26.58
CA ASP A 707 -13.83 2.60 -26.50
C ASP A 707 -15.18 2.33 -27.21
N ALA A 708 -16.28 2.48 -26.47
CA ALA A 708 -17.63 2.02 -26.83
C ALA A 708 -18.12 2.56 -28.19
N ARG A 709 -17.53 3.67 -28.66
CA ARG A 709 -17.94 4.50 -29.82
C ARG A 709 -17.97 3.81 -31.18
N THR A 710 -17.49 2.57 -31.30
CA THR A 710 -17.38 1.87 -32.59
C THR A 710 -17.86 0.41 -32.57
N LEU A 711 -18.53 0.00 -31.48
CA LEU A 711 -18.97 -1.38 -31.27
C LEU A 711 -20.34 -1.66 -31.91
N SER A 712 -20.36 -2.60 -32.87
CA SER A 712 -21.55 -3.40 -33.18
C SER A 712 -21.41 -4.76 -32.50
N VAL A 713 -22.46 -5.26 -31.86
CA VAL A 713 -22.48 -6.60 -31.24
C VAL A 713 -23.48 -7.48 -31.95
N GLU A 714 -22.97 -8.26 -32.89
CA GLU A 714 -23.79 -9.19 -33.68
C GLU A 714 -23.72 -10.59 -33.09
N ALA A 715 -24.87 -11.22 -32.89
CA ALA A 715 -24.96 -12.61 -32.48
C ALA A 715 -24.82 -13.53 -33.71
N ARG A 716 -23.74 -14.31 -33.80
CA ARG A 716 -23.48 -15.23 -34.93
C ARG A 716 -23.42 -16.69 -34.50
N TRP A 717 -24.03 -17.58 -35.29
CA TRP A 717 -23.73 -19.02 -35.23
C TRP A 717 -22.38 -19.29 -35.89
N ARG A 718 -21.47 -19.95 -35.17
CA ARG A 718 -20.25 -20.51 -35.76
C ARG A 718 -20.41 -22.02 -35.82
N ASN A 719 -20.42 -22.57 -37.03
CA ASN A 719 -20.40 -24.01 -37.25
C ASN A 719 -18.95 -24.50 -37.08
N GLY A 720 -18.63 -25.06 -35.92
CA GLY A 720 -17.42 -25.85 -35.68
C GLY A 720 -17.72 -27.36 -35.83
N GLU A 721 -16.77 -28.22 -35.44
CA GLU A 721 -16.96 -29.68 -35.38
C GLU A 721 -17.95 -30.16 -34.27
N GLY A 722 -18.82 -29.26 -33.79
CA GLY A 722 -19.76 -29.51 -32.70
C GLY A 722 -21.08 -28.77 -32.91
N PRO A 723 -21.99 -28.80 -31.92
CA PRO A 723 -23.26 -28.06 -32.01
C PRO A 723 -22.97 -26.59 -32.31
N ALA A 724 -23.85 -25.96 -33.10
CA ALA A 724 -23.72 -24.56 -33.41
C ALA A 724 -23.53 -23.77 -32.09
N GLN A 725 -22.59 -22.82 -32.09
CA GLN A 725 -22.28 -21.98 -30.92
C GLN A 725 -22.59 -20.51 -31.23
N LEU A 726 -23.21 -19.82 -30.27
CA LEU A 726 -23.54 -18.41 -30.39
C LEU A 726 -22.36 -17.55 -29.91
N TRP A 727 -21.89 -16.65 -30.76
CA TRP A 727 -20.80 -15.72 -30.47
C TRP A 727 -21.27 -14.27 -30.61
N TYR A 728 -20.88 -13.43 -29.66
CA TYR A 728 -20.96 -11.98 -29.76
C TYR A 728 -19.71 -11.47 -30.46
N VAL A 729 -19.86 -10.88 -31.64
CA VAL A 729 -18.73 -10.35 -32.41
C VAL A 729 -18.61 -8.86 -32.16
N ALA A 730 -17.50 -8.44 -31.56
CA ALA A 730 -17.18 -7.03 -31.37
C ALA A 730 -16.40 -6.51 -32.58
N ARG A 731 -16.98 -5.56 -33.31
CA ARG A 731 -16.31 -4.86 -34.41
C ARG A 731 -15.90 -3.46 -33.98
N GLY A 732 -14.81 -2.94 -34.55
CA GLY A 732 -14.35 -1.57 -34.35
C GLY A 732 -14.67 -0.66 -35.54
N GLU A 733 -14.11 0.55 -35.53
CA GLU A 733 -14.26 1.54 -36.61
C GLU A 733 -13.88 0.90 -37.96
N LYS A 734 -14.76 0.99 -38.96
CA LYS A 734 -14.67 0.32 -40.29
C LYS A 734 -15.11 -1.15 -40.33
N GLY A 735 -15.81 -1.64 -39.31
CA GLY A 735 -16.44 -2.97 -39.33
C GLY A 735 -15.47 -4.15 -39.18
N ARG A 736 -14.22 -3.89 -38.77
CA ARG A 736 -13.20 -4.92 -38.54
C ARG A 736 -13.45 -5.62 -37.21
N GLU A 737 -13.42 -6.95 -37.20
CA GLU A 737 -13.54 -7.76 -35.98
C GLU A 737 -12.33 -7.55 -35.07
N LEU A 738 -12.59 -7.09 -33.85
CA LEU A 738 -11.59 -6.90 -32.80
C LEU A 738 -11.45 -8.18 -31.98
N MET A 739 -12.58 -8.79 -31.64
CA MET A 739 -12.66 -10.06 -30.94
C MET A 739 -14.06 -10.67 -31.07
N SER A 740 -14.14 -11.97 -30.87
CA SER A 740 -15.39 -12.72 -30.74
C SER A 740 -15.50 -13.30 -29.33
N ILE A 741 -16.67 -13.22 -28.71
CA ILE A 741 -16.91 -13.70 -27.34
C ILE A 741 -18.01 -14.76 -27.36
N HIS A 742 -17.73 -15.97 -26.87
CA HIS A 742 -18.72 -17.04 -26.84
C HIS A 742 -19.84 -16.70 -25.84
N ALA A 743 -21.10 -16.65 -26.29
CA ALA A 743 -22.23 -16.16 -25.48
C ALA A 743 -22.56 -17.08 -24.28
N GLY A 744 -22.28 -18.38 -24.40
CA GLY A 744 -22.47 -19.36 -23.33
C GLY A 744 -21.32 -19.57 -22.34
N THR A 745 -20.06 -19.30 -22.72
CA THR A 745 -18.88 -19.59 -21.87
C THR A 745 -18.08 -18.34 -21.51
N GLY A 746 -18.19 -17.27 -22.30
CA GLY A 746 -17.40 -16.06 -22.15
C GLY A 746 -15.98 -16.15 -22.66
N GLU A 747 -15.63 -17.22 -23.37
CA GLU A 747 -14.34 -17.37 -24.02
C GLU A 747 -14.12 -16.27 -25.06
N VAL A 748 -12.96 -15.64 -25.04
CA VAL A 748 -12.60 -14.52 -25.92
C VAL A 748 -11.60 -15.00 -26.97
N LEU A 749 -11.93 -14.81 -28.24
CA LEU A 749 -11.08 -15.14 -29.37
C LEU A 749 -10.59 -13.86 -30.06
N VAL A 750 -9.28 -13.62 -30.02
CA VAL A 750 -8.64 -12.45 -30.66
C VAL A 750 -7.99 -12.88 -32.00
N PRO A 751 -8.17 -12.14 -33.11
CA PRO A 751 -7.59 -12.50 -34.39
C PRO A 751 -6.05 -12.64 -34.36
N ARG A 752 -5.53 -13.71 -34.99
CA ARG A 752 -4.10 -14.11 -35.02
C ARG A 752 -3.04 -13.01 -35.32
N PRO A 753 -3.23 -12.01 -36.21
CA PRO A 753 -2.19 -11.03 -36.52
C PRO A 753 -1.73 -10.16 -35.33
N TYR A 754 -2.55 -10.02 -34.28
CA TYR A 754 -2.22 -9.18 -33.11
C TYR A 754 -1.21 -9.86 -32.15
N ALA A 755 -1.19 -11.19 -32.10
CA ALA A 755 -0.29 -11.94 -31.22
C ALA A 755 1.18 -11.87 -31.67
N ALA A 756 1.43 -11.72 -32.98
CA ALA A 756 2.78 -11.65 -33.54
C ALA A 756 3.48 -10.32 -33.22
N LEU A 757 2.77 -9.18 -33.36
CA LEU A 757 3.31 -7.86 -33.09
C LEU A 757 3.70 -7.66 -31.61
N LYS A 758 2.89 -8.20 -30.69
CA LYS A 758 3.14 -8.12 -29.24
C LYS A 758 4.42 -8.87 -28.83
N ARG A 759 4.76 -9.97 -29.52
CA ARG A 759 6.01 -10.72 -29.29
C ARG A 759 7.24 -9.94 -29.77
N ALA A 760 7.15 -9.30 -30.93
CA ALA A 760 8.26 -8.51 -31.48
C ALA A 760 8.64 -7.32 -30.57
N LEU A 761 7.66 -6.62 -30.00
CA LEU A 761 7.90 -5.48 -29.11
C LEU A 761 8.52 -5.87 -27.76
N ALA A 762 8.13 -7.02 -27.19
CA ALA A 762 8.70 -7.52 -25.93
C ALA A 762 10.19 -7.87 -26.07
N VAL A 763 10.58 -8.46 -27.21
CA VAL A 763 11.98 -8.78 -27.51
C VAL A 763 12.82 -7.50 -27.63
N ALA A 764 12.32 -6.49 -28.34
CA ALA A 764 13.02 -5.21 -28.50
C ALA A 764 13.26 -4.47 -27.17
N GLY A 765 12.29 -4.50 -26.25
CA GLY A 765 12.42 -3.88 -24.93
C GLY A 765 13.50 -4.51 -24.04
N LEU A 766 13.65 -5.85 -24.11
CA LEU A 766 14.68 -6.58 -23.35
C LEU A 766 16.09 -6.23 -23.83
N PHE A 767 16.28 -6.09 -25.14
CA PHE A 767 17.57 -5.67 -25.71
C PHE A 767 17.96 -4.26 -25.27
N ALA A 768 17.03 -3.31 -25.26
CA ALA A 768 17.29 -1.93 -24.86
C ALA A 768 17.71 -1.80 -23.38
N LEU A 769 17.04 -2.52 -22.46
CA LEU A 769 17.38 -2.52 -21.04
C LEU A 769 18.78 -3.08 -20.79
N THR A 770 19.10 -4.19 -21.45
CA THR A 770 20.40 -4.87 -21.32
C THR A 770 21.53 -3.96 -21.81
N PHE A 771 21.33 -3.25 -22.94
CA PHE A 771 22.30 -2.28 -23.45
C PHE A 771 22.49 -1.08 -22.52
N GLY A 772 21.41 -0.58 -21.90
CA GLY A 772 21.47 0.52 -20.94
C GLY A 772 22.28 0.20 -19.69
N ILE A 773 22.10 -1.01 -19.14
CA ILE A 773 22.87 -1.50 -17.98
C ILE A 773 24.36 -1.66 -18.35
N TYR A 774 24.66 -2.20 -19.53
CA TYR A 774 26.03 -2.34 -20.02
C TYR A 774 26.73 -0.98 -20.18
N ALA A 775 26.07 0.00 -20.79
CA ALA A 775 26.62 1.34 -20.97
C ALA A 775 26.94 2.02 -19.62
N LEU A 776 26.10 1.83 -18.60
CA LEU A 776 26.31 2.33 -17.25
C LEU A 776 27.51 1.68 -16.55
N ILE A 777 27.65 0.36 -16.65
CA ILE A 777 28.78 -0.39 -16.07
C ILE A 777 30.08 0.02 -16.77
N TYR A 778 30.08 0.06 -18.10
CA TYR A 778 31.23 0.44 -18.91
C TYR A 778 31.67 1.89 -18.63
N TYR A 779 30.72 2.82 -18.52
CA TYR A 779 31.00 4.20 -18.14
C TYR A 779 31.61 4.29 -16.73
N GLY A 780 31.07 3.54 -15.76
CA GLY A 780 31.59 3.49 -14.40
C GLY A 780 33.01 2.91 -14.31
N LEU A 781 33.35 1.93 -15.16
CA LEU A 781 34.70 1.35 -15.22
C LEU A 781 35.71 2.29 -15.88
N LEU A 782 35.33 3.02 -16.93
CA LEU A 782 36.21 3.97 -17.62
C LEU A 782 36.49 5.24 -16.81
N HIS A 783 35.56 5.65 -15.94
CA HIS A 783 35.66 6.91 -15.20
C HIS A 783 35.95 6.71 -13.71
N ALA A 784 36.25 5.48 -13.28
CA ALA A 784 36.79 5.25 -11.94
C ALA A 784 38.22 5.83 -11.89
N PRO A 785 38.52 6.78 -10.98
CA PRO A 785 39.86 7.32 -10.85
C PRO A 785 40.83 6.20 -10.47
N ALA A 786 41.93 6.07 -11.21
CA ALA A 786 42.99 5.11 -10.95
C ALA A 786 43.66 5.43 -9.60
N ALA A 787 43.11 4.88 -8.52
CA ALA A 787 43.64 4.99 -7.16
C ALA A 787 44.54 3.81 -6.81
N VAL A 788 45.44 3.44 -7.72
CA VAL A 788 46.55 2.54 -7.42
C VAL A 788 47.80 3.40 -7.44
N ASP A 789 48.31 3.71 -6.25
CA ASP A 789 49.68 4.18 -6.09
C ASP A 789 50.61 3.01 -6.46
N PRO A 790 51.36 3.08 -7.58
CA PRO A 790 52.26 2.00 -7.97
C PRO A 790 53.40 1.77 -6.97
N ASN A 791 53.59 2.65 -5.98
CA ASN A 791 54.61 2.52 -4.94
C ASN A 791 54.13 1.77 -3.68
N ALA A 792 52.88 1.33 -3.61
CA ALA A 792 52.33 0.60 -2.46
C ALA A 792 52.59 -0.93 -2.49
N LEU A 793 53.53 -1.40 -3.30
CA LEU A 793 54.01 -2.78 -3.23
C LEU A 793 55.11 -2.89 -2.16
N PRO A 794 54.96 -3.77 -1.15
CA PRO A 794 56.00 -3.96 -0.14
C PRO A 794 57.22 -4.60 -0.80
N ASN A 795 58.37 -3.91 -0.71
CA ASN A 795 59.67 -4.46 -1.05
C ASN A 795 59.89 -5.79 -0.30
N GLY A 796 60.43 -6.76 -1.04
CA GLY A 796 60.63 -8.14 -0.60
C GLY A 796 61.43 -8.27 0.68
N GLY A 797 60.94 -9.16 1.54
CA GLY A 797 61.67 -9.72 2.66
C GLY A 797 61.33 -11.20 2.74
N ASP A 798 62.37 -12.02 2.74
CA ASP A 798 62.38 -13.48 2.61
C ASP A 798 61.38 -14.22 3.50
N TRP A 799 60.61 -15.13 2.89
CA TRP A 799 59.95 -16.23 3.61
C TRP A 799 60.42 -17.55 3.00
N ASN A 800 61.44 -18.10 3.67
CA ASN A 800 62.01 -19.42 3.43
C ASN A 800 61.10 -20.46 4.10
N TRP A 801 60.61 -21.45 3.35
CA TRP A 801 59.86 -22.58 3.90
C TRP A 801 60.80 -23.75 4.16
N ASN A 802 61.04 -24.01 5.46
CA ASN A 802 61.19 -25.36 6.02
C ASN A 802 60.09 -25.52 7.08
#